data_AF-A0A8H6TLC8-F1
#
_entry.id   AF-A0A8H6TLC8-F1
#
_cell.length_a   1.000
_cell.length_b   1.000
_cell.length_c   1.000
_cell.angle_alpha   90.00
_cell.angle_beta   90.00
_cell.angle_gamma   90.00
#
_symmetry.space_group_name_H-M   'P 1'
#
loop_
_entity.id
_entity.type
_entity.pdbx_description
1 polymer ?
#
loop_
_entity_poly.entity_id
_entity_poly.type
_entity_poly.pdbx_seq_one_letter_code
_entity_poly.pdbx_strand_id
1 'polypeptide(L)'
;MADPQMHQRDPFGTPYSDTAPSLSPPPALNPSMAFRDGGSLDSYRDEPEATSYPPASPGASGLLLPGGAAAPAGYSAYTSGRQPSNYAAGYGGADSPYVPGRPSADQRKKRRLIGLGAVVALILIAVAVVVPVYFTVIKKHNNAATSSTSGSGSGGSGIGHGGTTTSAGVTTGGDGSTVLTVDGSSFTYNNSFDGFWVADPTNPFLDSAKPNSWTPPLNQSWTWGQDKLYGVNLGGWFVLEPFIVPSLFQKYPSAVDEWTLTTLMAADGSLESTLEDHYNTFITEEDFAQIAGAGLNWIRLPIPFWAVNTWANVGQDATGAPVSEPFLASVCWKYIVRALGWARKYGLRVNLDIHTAPGSQNGYNHSGKLGQVNFLNGPMGVANAQRMLDYIRIIIEFVSQEEYQNLIPVVGIINEALLETIGRDQLTSFYLEAYNMVRGITGVGEGQGPYISIHDGFQSPNNAPIATSEDAAQAGGPWPAQACNAWGSSLLASQTAFGVTIAGEFSNGYNDCGLWVRGVNISASYVGDCTIFEDSSTWNASMKAGLKQYALASMDATQQWFFWTWKIGPASNGVVQAPLWSYQLGLEGGWMPTDPRDSAGVCASLNISDPTFTGTYSAWQTGGAGAGTIVASSVEQFGTWPPATISNVAPALLTVMATYTPTSTISTLSYTTPSISSGVTAAVITASPTVSVGNGWKDSSDTSSAVTAVAGCTYIDAWDALTLTQFAQTALCTGS
;
A
#
# COMPACT_ATOMS: atom_id res chain seq x y z
N MET A 1 13.56 46.04 39.92
CA MET A 1 13.47 46.55 41.31
C MET A 1 12.06 46.25 41.82
N ALA A 2 11.91 46.00 43.13
CA ALA A 2 10.66 45.99 43.92
C ALA A 2 9.31 45.62 43.25
N ASP A 3 8.76 44.46 43.66
CA ASP A 3 7.33 44.34 43.99
C ASP A 3 7.06 45.07 45.33
N PRO A 4 5.85 45.60 45.60
CA PRO A 4 5.08 44.97 46.69
C PRO A 4 3.53 44.96 46.58
N GLN A 5 2.96 43.74 46.59
CA GLN A 5 2.02 43.22 47.62
C GLN A 5 0.53 43.65 47.77
N MET A 6 -0.32 42.62 48.01
CA MET A 6 -1.52 42.57 48.91
C MET A 6 -2.80 43.36 48.49
N HIS A 7 -4.06 43.02 48.82
CA HIS A 7 -4.73 41.97 49.65
C HIS A 7 -6.26 41.90 49.31
N GLN A 8 -7.17 41.04 49.82
CA GLN A 8 -7.16 39.94 50.82
C GLN A 8 -8.24 38.83 50.52
N ARG A 9 -8.13 37.73 51.26
CA ARG A 9 -8.86 36.43 51.37
C ARG A 9 -10.41 36.39 51.55
N ASP A 10 -11.05 35.50 50.79
CA ASP A 10 -11.65 34.18 51.18
C ASP A 10 -12.06 33.85 52.64
N PRO A 11 -13.20 33.13 52.87
CA PRO A 11 -13.58 32.49 54.14
C PRO A 11 -13.99 30.98 54.10
N PHE A 12 -13.15 30.11 54.67
CA PHE A 12 -13.40 28.75 55.24
C PHE A 12 -13.55 27.52 54.29
N GLY A 13 -12.89 26.37 54.54
CA GLY A 13 -11.87 26.06 55.57
C GLY A 13 -11.45 24.58 55.72
N THR A 14 -10.18 24.28 55.37
CA THR A 14 -9.15 23.46 56.08
C THR A 14 -9.53 22.41 57.15
N PRO A 15 -8.82 21.25 57.28
CA PRO A 15 -7.34 21.26 57.35
C PRO A 15 -6.54 20.12 56.67
N TYR A 16 -5.25 20.42 56.48
CA TYR A 16 -4.14 19.51 56.16
C TYR A 16 -3.20 19.40 57.37
N SER A 17 -2.28 18.44 57.37
CA SER A 17 -1.19 18.34 58.36
C SER A 17 0.17 18.15 57.69
N ASP A 18 1.15 19.01 58.01
CA ASP A 18 2.49 18.97 57.42
C ASP A 18 3.40 17.90 58.04
N THR A 19 4.03 17.08 57.21
CA THR A 19 5.41 16.58 57.41
C THR A 19 6.07 16.32 56.06
N ALA A 20 7.10 17.10 55.70
CA ALA A 20 8.05 16.73 54.66
C ALA A 20 9.14 15.80 55.25
N PRO A 21 9.74 14.91 54.45
CA PRO A 21 11.17 15.11 54.18
C PRO A 21 11.64 14.72 52.77
N SER A 22 12.76 15.34 52.35
CA SER A 22 13.80 14.77 51.48
C SER A 22 13.39 14.10 50.15
N LEU A 23 13.36 14.88 49.06
CA LEU A 23 13.46 14.32 47.71
C LEU A 23 14.89 13.84 47.42
N SER A 24 15.08 12.52 47.33
CA SER A 24 16.23 11.93 46.66
C SER A 24 16.10 12.09 45.14
N PRO A 25 17.20 12.22 44.38
CA PRO A 25 17.14 12.19 42.92
C PRO A 25 16.66 10.82 42.41
N PRO A 26 15.97 10.75 41.25
CA PRO A 26 15.59 9.49 40.64
C PRO A 26 16.84 8.69 40.21
N PRO A 27 16.79 7.34 40.23
CA PRO A 27 17.92 6.51 39.82
C PRO A 27 18.20 6.67 38.33
N ALA A 28 19.48 6.73 37.95
CA ALA A 28 19.90 6.71 36.56
C ALA A 28 19.59 5.34 35.93
N LEU A 29 18.97 5.36 34.74
CA LEU A 29 18.76 4.15 33.94
C LEU A 29 20.12 3.68 33.39
N ASN A 30 20.51 2.46 33.75
CA ASN A 30 21.79 1.87 33.36
C ASN A 30 21.60 1.03 32.07
N PRO A 31 22.34 1.30 30.97
CA PRO A 31 22.11 0.65 29.68
C PRO A 31 22.69 -0.77 29.63
N SER A 32 21.92 -1.77 30.10
CA SER A 32 22.32 -3.18 29.98
C SER A 32 21.14 -4.16 30.01
N MET A 33 20.65 -4.58 28.85
CA MET A 33 19.97 -5.86 28.66
C MET A 33 20.67 -6.67 27.56
N ALA A 34 21.85 -7.19 27.90
CA ALA A 34 22.45 -8.29 27.17
C ALA A 34 21.78 -9.60 27.65
N PHE A 35 20.94 -10.20 26.81
CA PHE A 35 20.42 -11.53 27.07
C PHE A 35 21.53 -12.58 26.91
N ARG A 36 21.54 -13.57 27.80
CA ARG A 36 22.57 -14.62 27.89
C ARG A 36 21.96 -15.99 27.64
N ASP A 37 22.81 -16.92 27.19
CA ASP A 37 22.45 -18.28 26.84
C ASP A 37 21.86 -19.12 27.98
N GLY A 38 20.96 -20.03 27.61
CA GLY A 38 20.99 -21.44 28.01
C GLY A 38 20.86 -21.81 29.49
N GLY A 39 19.65 -22.22 29.89
CA GLY A 39 19.40 -22.92 31.16
C GLY A 39 18.19 -23.85 31.05
N SER A 40 18.41 -25.17 31.12
CA SER A 40 17.35 -26.19 31.01
C SER A 40 16.45 -26.27 32.25
N LEU A 41 15.17 -26.63 32.05
CA LEU A 41 14.43 -27.52 32.97
C LEU A 41 13.30 -28.24 32.22
N ASP A 42 13.27 -29.58 32.32
CA ASP A 42 12.26 -30.43 31.67
C ASP A 42 10.87 -30.38 32.35
N SER A 43 9.80 -30.60 31.58
CA SER A 43 9.07 -31.89 31.56
C SER A 43 7.67 -31.85 30.91
N TYR A 44 7.15 -33.04 30.58
CA TYR A 44 5.78 -33.37 30.15
C TYR A 44 5.32 -33.11 28.68
N ARG A 45 5.76 -34.04 27.82
CA ARG A 45 4.93 -35.01 27.05
C ARG A 45 4.74 -34.90 25.52
N ASP A 46 5.20 -35.98 24.88
CA ASP A 46 4.49 -36.85 23.92
C ASP A 46 4.30 -36.42 22.45
N GLU A 47 5.38 -36.59 21.67
CA GLU A 47 5.47 -37.37 20.38
C GLU A 47 4.66 -36.94 19.11
N PRO A 48 5.08 -37.31 17.87
CA PRO A 48 6.35 -37.93 17.44
C PRO A 48 7.11 -37.20 16.29
N GLU A 49 8.37 -37.61 16.16
CA GLU A 49 9.40 -37.39 15.12
C GLU A 49 9.05 -36.73 13.75
N ALA A 50 9.86 -35.74 13.37
CA ALA A 50 10.18 -35.40 11.98
C ALA A 50 11.69 -35.58 11.73
N THR A 51 12.08 -36.26 10.66
CA THR A 51 13.49 -36.69 10.44
C THR A 51 14.30 -35.68 9.62
N SER A 52 15.48 -35.32 10.14
CA SER A 52 16.43 -34.40 9.50
C SER A 52 17.63 -35.15 8.88
N TYR A 53 18.18 -34.59 7.79
CA TYR A 53 19.49 -34.98 7.25
C TYR A 53 20.42 -33.75 7.19
N PRO A 54 21.74 -33.91 7.37
CA PRO A 54 22.65 -32.80 7.72
C PRO A 54 23.29 -32.09 6.52
N PRO A 55 23.81 -30.86 6.72
CA PRO A 55 24.55 -30.13 5.69
C PRO A 55 25.97 -30.69 5.47
N ALA A 56 26.51 -30.45 4.27
CA ALA A 56 27.90 -30.78 3.93
C ALA A 56 28.81 -29.54 3.98
N SER A 57 30.11 -29.75 4.23
CA SER A 57 31.16 -28.71 4.22
C SER A 57 32.43 -29.22 3.52
N PRO A 58 33.29 -28.33 2.99
CA PRO A 58 34.16 -28.66 1.86
C PRO A 58 35.53 -29.27 2.23
N GLY A 59 36.10 -30.02 1.27
CA GLY A 59 37.50 -30.45 1.24
C GLY A 59 38.17 -30.02 -0.07
N ALA A 60 39.50 -29.84 -0.08
CA ALA A 60 40.20 -29.07 -1.12
C ALA A 60 41.40 -29.78 -1.78
N SER A 61 41.91 -29.17 -2.86
CA SER A 61 43.24 -29.34 -3.51
C SER A 61 43.38 -30.34 -4.68
N GLY A 62 44.17 -29.96 -5.71
CA GLY A 62 44.63 -30.82 -6.82
C GLY A 62 44.15 -30.38 -8.23
N LEU A 63 44.57 -29.24 -8.79
CA LEU A 63 45.88 -29.00 -9.44
C LEU A 63 46.17 -29.94 -10.66
N LEU A 64 45.87 -29.48 -11.89
CA LEU A 64 46.78 -29.47 -13.08
C LEU A 64 46.08 -29.00 -14.38
N LEU A 65 46.89 -28.42 -15.28
CA LEU A 65 46.58 -28.00 -16.68
C LEU A 65 47.40 -28.90 -17.66
N PRO A 66 47.35 -28.77 -19.01
CA PRO A 66 46.52 -27.90 -19.88
C PRO A 66 45.86 -28.60 -21.11
N GLY A 67 45.01 -27.87 -21.83
CA GLY A 67 45.09 -27.78 -23.31
C GLY A 67 43.92 -28.33 -24.16
N GLY A 68 43.80 -27.79 -25.38
CA GLY A 68 43.00 -28.36 -26.48
C GLY A 68 41.72 -27.60 -26.84
N ALA A 69 41.78 -26.74 -27.85
CA ALA A 69 40.61 -26.04 -28.39
C ALA A 69 39.82 -26.90 -29.41
N ALA A 70 38.49 -26.79 -29.40
CA ALA A 70 37.65 -26.83 -30.62
C ALA A 70 36.20 -26.39 -30.34
N ALA A 71 35.66 -25.55 -31.22
CA ALA A 71 34.23 -25.44 -31.53
C ALA A 71 33.97 -26.23 -32.84
N PRO A 72 32.72 -26.43 -33.34
CA PRO A 72 31.47 -25.79 -32.93
C PRO A 72 30.21 -26.70 -32.90
N ALA A 73 29.05 -26.04 -32.76
CA ALA A 73 27.74 -26.38 -33.32
C ALA A 73 26.89 -27.52 -32.69
N GLY A 74 25.73 -27.09 -32.18
CA GLY A 74 24.42 -27.64 -32.56
C GLY A 74 24.03 -29.01 -32.02
N TYR A 75 23.30 -29.02 -30.90
CA TYR A 75 22.53 -30.20 -30.46
C TYR A 75 21.03 -29.96 -30.52
N SER A 76 20.36 -30.73 -31.38
CA SER A 76 18.90 -30.89 -31.36
C SER A 76 18.49 -31.80 -30.19
N ALA A 77 17.27 -31.61 -29.68
CA ALA A 77 16.76 -32.38 -28.55
C ALA A 77 16.68 -33.89 -28.86
N TYR A 78 17.06 -34.72 -27.88
CA TYR A 78 16.84 -36.16 -27.88
C TYR A 78 16.16 -36.59 -26.59
N THR A 79 14.86 -36.88 -26.68
CA THR A 79 14.11 -37.58 -25.64
C THR A 79 14.41 -39.08 -25.69
N SER A 80 14.80 -39.70 -24.59
CA SER A 80 14.86 -41.16 -24.44
C SER A 80 14.11 -41.61 -23.18
N GLY A 81 12.86 -42.03 -23.35
CA GLY A 81 12.06 -42.57 -22.26
C GLY A 81 12.49 -43.98 -21.85
N ARG A 82 12.27 -44.32 -20.57
CA ARG A 82 12.08 -45.71 -20.12
C ARG A 82 10.69 -45.87 -19.54
N GLN A 83 10.06 -46.99 -19.86
CA GLN A 83 8.68 -47.40 -19.56
C GLN A 83 8.70 -48.91 -19.26
N PRO A 84 7.66 -49.50 -18.64
CA PRO A 84 7.85 -50.10 -17.33
C PRO A 84 7.35 -51.55 -17.24
N SER A 85 7.16 -52.02 -16.01
CA SER A 85 6.42 -53.25 -15.68
C SER A 85 5.82 -53.11 -14.27
N ASN A 86 4.75 -53.80 -13.89
CA ASN A 86 3.55 -54.27 -14.64
C ASN A 86 2.56 -54.79 -13.59
N TYR A 87 1.26 -54.50 -13.68
CA TYR A 87 0.21 -55.46 -13.32
C TYR A 87 -1.11 -55.11 -14.01
N ALA A 88 -1.89 -56.13 -14.35
CA ALA A 88 -3.09 -56.06 -15.20
C ALA A 88 -4.40 -56.05 -14.33
N ALA A 89 -5.63 -55.95 -14.86
CA ALA A 89 -6.10 -56.11 -16.24
C ALA A 89 -7.43 -55.37 -16.51
N GLY A 90 -7.76 -55.16 -17.79
CA GLY A 90 -9.07 -54.69 -18.27
C GLY A 90 -9.10 -54.56 -19.81
N TYR A 91 -10.06 -55.19 -20.49
CA TYR A 91 -10.04 -55.36 -21.96
C TYR A 91 -11.00 -54.43 -22.71
N GLY A 92 -10.52 -53.83 -23.81
CA GLY A 92 -11.34 -53.36 -24.95
C GLY A 92 -11.91 -51.94 -24.85
N GLY A 93 -11.95 -51.15 -25.94
CA GLY A 93 -11.34 -51.40 -27.25
C GLY A 93 -11.69 -50.33 -28.30
N ALA A 94 -10.66 -49.87 -29.04
CA ALA A 94 -10.66 -49.14 -30.32
C ALA A 94 -11.72 -48.06 -30.60
N ASP A 95 -11.26 -46.80 -30.80
CA ASP A 95 -11.62 -46.05 -32.01
C ASP A 95 -10.57 -44.98 -32.40
N SER A 96 -10.66 -44.41 -33.60
CA SER A 96 -9.68 -43.48 -34.22
C SER A 96 -10.12 -42.00 -34.14
N PRO A 97 -9.20 -41.00 -34.09
CA PRO A 97 -9.57 -39.62 -33.74
C PRO A 97 -10.29 -38.85 -34.86
N TYR A 98 -11.31 -38.09 -34.47
CA TYR A 98 -12.10 -37.20 -35.33
C TYR A 98 -11.47 -35.80 -35.46
N VAL A 99 -11.41 -35.26 -36.68
CA VAL A 99 -10.94 -33.89 -36.97
C VAL A 99 -12.14 -32.96 -37.19
N PRO A 100 -12.35 -31.90 -36.38
CA PRO A 100 -13.48 -30.99 -36.53
C PRO A 100 -13.41 -30.12 -37.79
N GLY A 101 -14.43 -30.23 -38.66
CA GLY A 101 -14.57 -29.38 -39.86
C GLY A 101 -15.05 -27.96 -39.55
N ARG A 102 -14.60 -26.97 -40.35
CA ARG A 102 -15.04 -25.56 -40.23
C ARG A 102 -16.53 -25.40 -40.59
N PRO A 103 -17.36 -24.70 -39.79
CA PRO A 103 -18.80 -24.55 -40.04
C PRO A 103 -19.12 -23.62 -41.22
N SER A 104 -20.11 -24.02 -42.01
CA SER A 104 -20.57 -23.34 -43.23
C SER A 104 -21.34 -22.03 -42.95
N ALA A 105 -21.62 -21.26 -44.01
CA ALA A 105 -22.18 -19.91 -43.91
C ALA A 105 -23.56 -19.86 -43.23
N ASP A 106 -24.47 -20.78 -43.54
CA ASP A 106 -25.85 -20.75 -43.02
C ASP A 106 -25.95 -21.01 -41.50
N GLN A 107 -25.04 -21.82 -40.94
CA GLN A 107 -24.98 -22.02 -39.49
C GLN A 107 -24.65 -20.71 -38.74
N ARG A 108 -23.87 -19.82 -39.36
CA ARG A 108 -23.55 -18.50 -38.80
C ARG A 108 -24.77 -17.56 -38.80
N LYS A 109 -25.63 -17.69 -39.81
CA LYS A 109 -26.88 -16.91 -39.93
C LYS A 109 -27.88 -17.29 -38.84
N LYS A 110 -28.07 -18.59 -38.56
CA LYS A 110 -28.89 -19.07 -37.43
C LYS A 110 -28.31 -18.66 -36.07
N ARG A 111 -26.99 -18.79 -35.84
CA ARG A 111 -26.37 -18.38 -34.57
C ARG A 111 -26.51 -16.88 -34.30
N ARG A 112 -26.40 -16.02 -35.33
CA ARG A 112 -26.63 -14.56 -35.17
C ARG A 112 -28.07 -14.22 -34.79
N LEU A 113 -29.07 -14.90 -35.35
CA LEU A 113 -30.48 -14.69 -34.99
C LEU A 113 -30.79 -15.14 -33.55
N ILE A 114 -30.21 -16.26 -33.09
CA ILE A 114 -30.32 -16.72 -31.70
C ILE A 114 -29.66 -15.73 -30.74
N GLY A 115 -28.46 -15.24 -31.06
CA GLY A 115 -27.77 -14.21 -30.28
C GLY A 115 -28.57 -12.90 -30.17
N LEU A 116 -29.18 -12.44 -31.27
CA LEU A 116 -30.05 -11.25 -31.25
C LEU A 116 -31.28 -11.46 -30.35
N GLY A 117 -31.90 -12.65 -30.40
CA GLY A 117 -33.01 -13.02 -29.51
C GLY A 117 -32.60 -13.05 -28.03
N ALA A 118 -31.41 -13.55 -27.71
CA ALA A 118 -30.88 -13.54 -26.35
C ALA A 118 -30.62 -12.12 -25.83
N VAL A 119 -30.07 -11.22 -26.65
CA VAL A 119 -29.89 -9.80 -26.30
C VAL A 119 -31.22 -9.10 -26.06
N VAL A 120 -32.23 -9.33 -26.91
CA VAL A 120 -33.59 -8.77 -26.70
C VAL A 120 -34.22 -9.32 -25.42
N ALA A 121 -34.06 -10.62 -25.12
CA ALA A 121 -34.53 -11.21 -23.87
C ALA A 121 -33.84 -10.60 -22.64
N LEU A 122 -32.52 -10.41 -22.68
CA LEU A 122 -31.77 -9.76 -21.60
C LEU A 122 -32.20 -8.30 -21.39
N ILE A 123 -32.43 -7.53 -22.46
CA ILE A 123 -32.96 -6.16 -22.36
C ILE A 123 -34.37 -6.15 -21.74
N LEU A 124 -35.25 -7.08 -22.13
CA LEU A 124 -36.59 -7.19 -21.55
C LEU A 124 -36.56 -7.60 -20.07
N ILE A 125 -35.64 -8.48 -19.67
CA ILE A 125 -35.43 -8.84 -18.26
C ILE A 125 -34.86 -7.64 -17.47
N ALA A 126 -33.88 -6.93 -18.02
CA ALA A 126 -33.32 -5.73 -17.40
C ALA A 126 -34.40 -4.66 -17.19
N VAL A 127 -35.24 -4.38 -18.19
CA VAL A 127 -36.39 -3.47 -18.04
C VAL A 127 -37.39 -3.99 -17.00
N ALA A 128 -37.69 -5.29 -17.00
CA ALA A 128 -38.63 -5.90 -16.04
C ALA A 128 -38.12 -5.94 -14.59
N VAL A 129 -36.80 -5.81 -14.34
CA VAL A 129 -36.20 -5.73 -13.00
C VAL A 129 -35.95 -4.28 -12.58
N VAL A 130 -35.35 -3.47 -13.46
CA VAL A 130 -34.97 -2.08 -13.15
C VAL A 130 -36.19 -1.18 -12.99
N VAL A 131 -37.25 -1.35 -13.80
CA VAL A 131 -38.44 -0.48 -13.70
C VAL A 131 -39.17 -0.66 -12.36
N PRO A 132 -39.46 -1.88 -11.86
CA PRO A 132 -39.97 -2.06 -10.51
C PRO A 132 -39.06 -1.49 -9.43
N VAL A 133 -37.75 -1.76 -9.45
CA VAL A 133 -36.79 -1.26 -8.45
C VAL A 133 -36.76 0.27 -8.40
N TYR A 134 -36.77 0.94 -9.56
CA TYR A 134 -36.87 2.40 -9.66
C TYR A 134 -38.14 2.94 -8.98
N PHE A 135 -39.29 2.28 -9.15
CA PHE A 135 -40.55 2.72 -8.56
C PHE A 135 -40.76 2.29 -7.09
N THR A 136 -40.11 1.23 -6.60
CA THR A 136 -40.25 0.76 -5.21
C THR A 136 -39.19 1.31 -4.26
N VAL A 137 -37.95 1.53 -4.74
CA VAL A 137 -36.82 2.00 -3.92
C VAL A 137 -36.62 3.52 -4.06
N ILE A 138 -36.61 4.05 -5.28
CA ILE A 138 -36.18 5.44 -5.53
C ILE A 138 -37.35 6.44 -5.44
N LYS A 139 -38.59 6.05 -5.79
CA LYS A 139 -39.73 6.99 -5.86
C LYS A 139 -40.60 7.09 -4.59
N LYS A 140 -39.96 7.17 -3.43
CA LYS A 140 -40.45 7.91 -2.25
C LYS A 140 -39.28 8.80 -1.79
N HIS A 141 -39.41 10.11 -1.61
CA HIS A 141 -40.59 10.93 -1.35
C HIS A 141 -40.68 12.12 -2.32
N ASN A 142 -41.90 12.53 -2.70
CA ASN A 142 -42.16 13.83 -3.32
C ASN A 142 -43.66 14.18 -3.24
N ASN A 143 -44.09 14.78 -2.13
CA ASN A 143 -45.41 15.39 -1.98
C ASN A 143 -45.21 16.91 -1.83
N ALA A 144 -45.85 17.69 -2.70
CA ALA A 144 -45.69 19.15 -2.72
C ALA A 144 -46.31 19.83 -1.48
N ALA A 145 -45.69 20.92 -1.04
CA ALA A 145 -46.12 21.67 0.13
C ALA A 145 -47.43 22.46 -0.10
N THR A 146 -48.16 22.73 0.99
CA THR A 146 -49.17 23.79 1.06
C THR A 146 -48.74 24.80 2.12
N SER A 147 -48.91 26.09 1.84
CA SER A 147 -48.26 27.18 2.60
C SER A 147 -49.09 27.69 3.79
N SER A 148 -48.39 28.02 4.88
CA SER A 148 -48.81 29.06 5.83
C SER A 148 -47.55 29.70 6.46
N THR A 149 -47.69 30.87 7.07
CA THR A 149 -46.56 31.81 7.29
C THR A 149 -46.32 32.15 8.76
N SER A 150 -45.18 32.81 9.02
CA SER A 150 -44.76 33.53 10.24
C SER A 150 -44.05 32.72 11.34
N GLY A 151 -43.03 33.36 11.95
CA GLY A 151 -42.14 32.78 12.96
C GLY A 151 -40.71 33.32 12.80
N SER A 152 -40.35 34.38 13.53
CA SER A 152 -39.02 34.98 13.48
C SER A 152 -38.07 34.35 14.50
N GLY A 153 -36.85 33.98 14.08
CA GLY A 153 -35.80 33.41 14.94
C GLY A 153 -34.42 33.53 14.27
N SER A 154 -33.36 33.58 15.06
CA SER A 154 -32.02 34.00 14.60
C SER A 154 -30.95 32.90 14.66
N GLY A 155 -30.08 32.88 13.65
CA GLY A 155 -28.69 32.44 13.80
C GLY A 155 -28.43 30.92 13.83
N GLY A 156 -28.24 30.33 12.65
CA GLY A 156 -27.72 28.96 12.52
C GLY A 156 -27.50 28.58 11.05
N SER A 157 -26.25 28.58 10.60
CA SER A 157 -25.89 28.25 9.22
C SER A 157 -25.81 26.73 8.99
N GLY A 158 -26.95 26.04 9.09
CA GLY A 158 -27.08 24.68 8.59
C GLY A 158 -27.12 24.68 7.06
N ILE A 159 -26.19 23.98 6.41
CA ILE A 159 -26.21 23.81 4.95
C ILE A 159 -27.34 22.83 4.60
N GLY A 160 -28.31 23.31 3.80
CA GLY A 160 -29.47 22.51 3.40
C GLY A 160 -29.05 21.31 2.56
N HIS A 161 -29.52 20.11 2.95
CA HIS A 161 -29.16 18.85 2.30
C HIS A 161 -29.73 18.76 0.87
N GLY A 162 -29.05 18.02 -0.01
CA GLY A 162 -29.54 17.70 -1.36
C GLY A 162 -29.29 18.75 -2.46
N GLY A 163 -28.41 19.74 -2.24
CA GLY A 163 -28.09 20.77 -3.24
C GLY A 163 -26.59 20.97 -3.45
N THR A 164 -26.13 20.86 -4.71
CA THR A 164 -24.83 21.40 -5.12
C THR A 164 -24.92 22.93 -5.18
N THR A 165 -23.99 23.62 -4.52
CA THR A 165 -23.97 25.10 -4.47
C THR A 165 -22.66 25.64 -5.05
N THR A 166 -22.73 26.69 -5.86
CA THR A 166 -21.58 27.39 -6.42
C THR A 166 -21.60 28.86 -5.98
N SER A 167 -20.51 29.33 -5.39
CA SER A 167 -20.35 30.72 -4.93
C SER A 167 -18.92 31.18 -5.21
N ALA A 168 -18.77 32.31 -5.90
CA ALA A 168 -17.48 32.90 -6.28
C ALA A 168 -16.48 31.94 -7.00
N GLY A 169 -16.98 30.90 -7.68
CA GLY A 169 -16.17 29.89 -8.37
C GLY A 169 -16.03 28.57 -7.58
N VAL A 170 -15.99 28.67 -6.24
CA VAL A 170 -16.02 27.50 -5.35
C VAL A 170 -17.36 26.78 -5.50
N THR A 171 -17.32 25.46 -5.66
CA THR A 171 -18.49 24.58 -5.69
C THR A 171 -18.40 23.54 -4.58
N THR A 172 -19.51 23.30 -3.88
CA THR A 172 -19.58 22.39 -2.73
C THR A 172 -20.95 21.70 -2.64
N GLY A 173 -20.97 20.49 -2.06
CA GLY A 173 -22.18 19.72 -1.81
C GLY A 173 -21.99 18.69 -0.70
N GLY A 174 -23.07 18.39 0.02
CA GLY A 174 -23.16 17.27 0.97
C GLY A 174 -23.95 16.10 0.37
N ASP A 175 -24.58 15.28 1.22
CA ASP A 175 -25.38 14.13 0.80
C ASP A 175 -26.44 14.47 -0.28
N GLY A 176 -26.59 13.58 -1.24
CA GLY A 176 -27.49 13.70 -2.38
C GLY A 176 -27.10 14.75 -3.43
N SER A 177 -25.97 15.45 -3.26
CA SER A 177 -25.49 16.44 -4.25
C SER A 177 -24.94 15.79 -5.52
N THR A 178 -25.01 16.48 -6.65
CA THR A 178 -24.40 16.02 -7.91
C THR A 178 -22.97 16.54 -8.02
N VAL A 179 -22.03 15.61 -8.19
CA VAL A 179 -20.64 15.91 -8.57
C VAL A 179 -20.54 15.93 -10.09
N LEU A 180 -19.95 16.98 -10.65
CA LEU A 180 -19.42 16.98 -12.01
C LEU A 180 -17.92 16.64 -11.94
N THR A 181 -17.50 15.63 -12.68
CA THR A 181 -16.10 15.18 -12.77
C THR A 181 -15.32 15.96 -13.81
N VAL A 182 -13.99 15.85 -13.80
CA VAL A 182 -13.13 16.46 -14.83
C VAL A 182 -13.44 15.95 -16.25
N ASP A 183 -13.96 14.73 -16.41
CA ASP A 183 -14.36 14.17 -17.71
C ASP A 183 -15.80 14.52 -18.15
N GLY A 184 -16.49 15.37 -17.39
CA GLY A 184 -17.84 15.83 -17.71
C GLY A 184 -18.93 14.76 -17.52
N SER A 185 -18.58 13.59 -16.99
CA SER A 185 -19.56 12.69 -16.38
C SER A 185 -20.02 13.24 -15.02
N SER A 186 -20.99 12.57 -14.39
CA SER A 186 -21.54 13.04 -13.11
C SER A 186 -22.14 11.90 -12.30
N PHE A 187 -21.88 11.89 -11.00
CA PHE A 187 -22.45 10.95 -10.03
C PHE A 187 -23.10 11.68 -8.86
N THR A 188 -23.88 10.95 -8.06
CA THR A 188 -24.47 11.46 -6.81
C THR A 188 -23.51 11.20 -5.65
N TYR A 189 -23.16 12.23 -4.89
CA TYR A 189 -22.41 12.07 -3.65
C TYR A 189 -23.32 11.50 -2.57
N ASN A 190 -23.14 10.22 -2.23
CA ASN A 190 -23.87 9.54 -1.17
C ASN A 190 -22.99 9.50 0.09
N ASN A 191 -23.37 10.24 1.14
CA ASN A 191 -22.63 10.31 2.39
C ASN A 191 -23.57 10.58 3.56
N SER A 192 -24.04 9.52 4.22
CA SER A 192 -24.94 9.60 5.38
C SER A 192 -24.27 10.04 6.69
N PHE A 193 -23.04 10.55 6.64
CA PHE A 193 -22.19 10.86 7.79
C PHE A 193 -21.85 12.36 7.90
N ASP A 194 -22.69 13.23 7.35
CA ASP A 194 -22.51 14.70 7.29
C ASP A 194 -21.22 15.17 6.56
N GLY A 195 -20.63 14.32 5.72
CA GLY A 195 -19.51 14.71 4.86
C GLY A 195 -19.94 15.70 3.77
N PHE A 196 -19.02 16.55 3.34
CA PHE A 196 -19.22 17.47 2.23
C PHE A 196 -17.91 17.72 1.46
N TRP A 197 -18.04 17.81 0.14
CA TRP A 197 -16.92 18.04 -0.77
C TRP A 197 -16.77 19.51 -1.15
N VAL A 198 -15.56 19.92 -1.50
CA VAL A 198 -15.23 21.29 -1.94
C VAL A 198 -14.31 21.24 -3.16
N ALA A 199 -14.66 21.98 -4.22
CA ALA A 199 -13.84 22.11 -5.41
C ALA A 199 -13.84 23.55 -5.94
N ASP A 200 -12.64 24.09 -6.21
CA ASP A 200 -12.42 25.36 -6.88
C ASP A 200 -11.33 25.16 -7.94
N PRO A 201 -11.65 25.28 -9.25
CA PRO A 201 -10.66 25.14 -10.32
C PRO A 201 -9.54 26.20 -10.27
N THR A 202 -9.80 27.36 -9.68
CA THR A 202 -8.83 28.47 -9.56
C THR A 202 -7.95 28.35 -8.32
N ASN A 203 -8.41 27.63 -7.30
CA ASN A 203 -7.67 27.26 -6.10
C ASN A 203 -7.92 25.78 -5.70
N PRO A 204 -7.17 24.82 -6.28
CA PRO A 204 -7.34 23.40 -5.96
C PRO A 204 -6.75 22.99 -4.59
N PHE A 205 -6.36 23.95 -3.73
CA PHE A 205 -5.73 23.72 -2.43
C PHE A 205 -6.67 24.08 -1.24
N LEU A 206 -7.99 24.10 -1.47
CA LEU A 206 -9.00 24.34 -0.42
C LEU A 206 -9.14 23.16 0.55
N ASP A 207 -8.41 23.21 1.66
CA ASP A 207 -8.39 22.23 2.75
C ASP A 207 -9.64 22.22 3.68
N SER A 208 -10.79 22.71 3.20
CA SER A 208 -12.00 22.91 4.02
C SER A 208 -13.07 21.82 3.93
N ALA A 209 -12.90 20.82 3.06
CA ALA A 209 -13.81 19.68 2.93
C ALA A 209 -13.78 18.75 4.16
N LYS A 210 -14.82 17.94 4.34
CA LYS A 210 -14.88 16.91 5.39
C LYS A 210 -15.41 15.58 4.84
N PRO A 211 -14.81 14.43 5.20
CA PRO A 211 -15.33 13.14 4.80
C PRO A 211 -16.52 12.70 5.66
N ASN A 212 -16.61 13.17 6.91
CA ASN A 212 -17.70 12.88 7.85
C ASN A 212 -17.67 13.86 9.06
N SER A 213 -18.69 13.82 9.93
CA SER A 213 -18.85 14.71 11.08
C SER A 213 -17.82 14.54 12.20
N TRP A 214 -17.19 13.36 12.33
CA TRP A 214 -16.21 13.08 13.39
C TRP A 214 -14.75 13.32 12.98
N THR A 215 -14.49 13.66 11.71
CA THR A 215 -13.14 13.93 11.22
C THR A 215 -12.86 15.44 11.16
N PRO A 216 -11.71 15.93 11.67
CA PRO A 216 -11.31 17.32 11.45
C PRO A 216 -11.02 17.55 9.96
N PRO A 217 -11.44 18.69 9.37
CA PRO A 217 -11.07 19.05 7.99
C PRO A 217 -9.54 19.16 7.86
N LEU A 218 -9.02 19.18 6.63
CA LEU A 218 -7.57 19.18 6.39
C LEU A 218 -6.88 20.42 6.96
N ASN A 219 -7.57 21.56 7.04
CA ASN A 219 -7.09 22.80 7.66
C ASN A 219 -7.18 22.81 9.21
N GLN A 220 -7.39 21.66 9.84
CA GLN A 220 -7.35 21.49 11.30
C GLN A 220 -6.42 20.33 11.68
N SER A 221 -5.71 20.50 12.80
CA SER A 221 -4.73 19.53 13.30
C SER A 221 -5.36 18.15 13.52
N TRP A 222 -4.60 17.10 13.19
CA TRP A 222 -4.93 15.73 13.54
C TRP A 222 -4.31 15.38 14.89
N THR A 223 -5.14 15.04 15.87
CA THR A 223 -4.73 14.77 17.26
C THR A 223 -4.53 13.27 17.45
N TRP A 224 -3.32 12.80 17.16
CA TRP A 224 -2.96 11.38 17.33
C TRP A 224 -3.34 10.85 18.73
N GLY A 225 -3.95 9.67 18.74
CA GLY A 225 -4.43 9.01 19.97
C GLY A 225 -5.83 9.46 20.43
N GLN A 226 -6.36 10.55 19.87
CA GLN A 226 -7.75 10.99 20.07
C GLN A 226 -8.57 10.80 18.77
N ASP A 227 -8.08 11.35 17.66
CA ASP A 227 -8.64 11.11 16.33
C ASP A 227 -8.34 9.66 15.87
N LYS A 228 -9.33 8.98 15.29
CA LYS A 228 -9.23 7.58 14.85
C LYS A 228 -9.13 7.48 13.32
N LEU A 229 -8.07 6.81 12.87
CA LEU A 229 -7.77 6.57 11.45
C LEU A 229 -8.52 5.34 10.96
N TYR A 230 -9.46 5.55 10.04
CA TYR A 230 -10.18 4.51 9.30
C TYR A 230 -9.91 4.74 7.80
N GLY A 231 -9.18 3.84 7.17
CA GLY A 231 -8.76 4.03 5.79
C GLY A 231 -8.69 2.77 4.95
N VAL A 232 -8.40 2.96 3.67
CA VAL A 232 -8.15 1.91 2.70
C VAL A 232 -6.87 2.20 1.93
N ASN A 233 -6.22 1.13 1.50
CA ASN A 233 -5.15 1.20 0.51
C ASN A 233 -5.74 1.33 -0.89
N LEU A 234 -5.01 2.00 -1.78
CA LEU A 234 -5.27 2.04 -3.23
C LEU A 234 -4.25 1.17 -3.99
N GLY A 235 -4.05 -0.07 -3.50
CA GLY A 235 -3.18 -1.08 -4.10
C GLY A 235 -3.63 -1.49 -5.51
N GLY A 236 -2.73 -2.04 -6.31
CA GLY A 236 -2.97 -2.36 -7.73
C GLY A 236 -3.11 -1.16 -8.68
N TRP A 237 -3.13 0.09 -8.20
CA TRP A 237 -3.34 1.26 -9.08
C TRP A 237 -2.04 1.74 -9.75
N PHE A 238 -1.05 2.18 -8.97
CA PHE A 238 0.25 2.66 -9.49
C PHE A 238 1.39 1.65 -9.37
N VAL A 239 1.14 0.53 -8.70
CA VAL A 239 1.99 -0.66 -8.64
C VAL A 239 1.09 -1.85 -8.91
N LEU A 240 1.44 -2.70 -9.88
CA LEU A 240 0.51 -3.69 -10.42
C LEU A 240 0.69 -5.09 -9.80
N GLU A 241 -0.37 -5.55 -9.14
CA GLU A 241 -0.41 -6.85 -8.48
C GLU A 241 -1.33 -7.85 -9.21
N PRO A 242 -0.85 -9.08 -9.50
CA PRO A 242 -1.63 -10.08 -10.23
C PRO A 242 -3.02 -10.40 -9.65
N PHE A 243 -3.19 -10.39 -8.33
CA PHE A 243 -4.50 -10.69 -7.71
C PHE A 243 -5.44 -9.49 -7.65
N ILE A 244 -4.90 -8.26 -7.70
CA ILE A 244 -5.69 -7.01 -7.68
C ILE A 244 -6.15 -6.64 -9.09
N VAL A 245 -5.30 -6.85 -10.11
CA VAL A 245 -5.59 -6.52 -11.52
C VAL A 245 -5.44 -7.73 -12.47
N PRO A 246 -6.09 -8.88 -12.18
CA PRO A 246 -5.83 -10.14 -12.88
C PRO A 246 -6.10 -10.10 -14.38
N SER A 247 -6.99 -9.23 -14.87
CA SER A 247 -7.26 -9.06 -16.31
C SER A 247 -6.03 -8.60 -17.10
N LEU A 248 -5.17 -7.74 -16.53
CA LEU A 248 -3.94 -7.28 -17.17
C LEU A 248 -2.93 -8.42 -17.32
N PHE A 249 -2.76 -9.22 -16.27
CA PHE A 249 -1.85 -10.37 -16.25
C PHE A 249 -2.38 -11.54 -17.09
N GLN A 250 -3.69 -11.77 -17.15
CA GLN A 250 -4.30 -12.81 -18.00
C GLN A 250 -4.14 -12.53 -19.51
N LYS A 251 -3.92 -11.28 -19.93
CA LYS A 251 -3.51 -10.93 -21.31
C LYS A 251 -2.10 -11.47 -21.65
N TYR A 252 -1.25 -11.66 -20.63
CA TYR A 252 0.16 -12.05 -20.77
C TYR A 252 0.52 -13.22 -19.82
N PRO A 253 0.20 -14.50 -20.17
CA PRO A 253 0.30 -15.64 -19.25
C PRO A 253 1.71 -15.99 -18.69
N SER A 254 2.76 -15.28 -19.13
CA SER A 254 4.13 -15.36 -18.60
C SER A 254 4.53 -14.20 -17.70
N ALA A 255 3.65 -13.22 -17.47
CA ALA A 255 3.86 -12.14 -16.51
C ALA A 255 3.58 -12.64 -15.08
N VAL A 256 4.47 -12.31 -14.15
CA VAL A 256 4.38 -12.68 -12.72
C VAL A 256 4.43 -11.47 -11.78
N ASP A 257 4.85 -10.32 -12.31
CA ASP A 257 5.11 -9.04 -11.66
C ASP A 257 5.00 -7.90 -12.69
N GLU A 258 5.10 -6.63 -12.26
CA GLU A 258 5.02 -5.50 -13.18
C GLU A 258 6.22 -5.45 -14.15
N TRP A 259 7.42 -5.89 -13.74
CA TRP A 259 8.60 -5.95 -14.60
C TRP A 259 8.38 -6.81 -15.85
N THR A 260 7.91 -8.04 -15.67
CA THR A 260 7.61 -8.97 -16.77
C THR A 260 6.37 -8.54 -17.56
N LEU A 261 5.35 -7.99 -16.90
CA LEU A 261 4.17 -7.44 -17.55
C LEU A 261 4.52 -6.28 -18.50
N THR A 262 5.25 -5.29 -18.01
CA THR A 262 5.65 -4.10 -18.78
C THR A 262 6.62 -4.44 -19.90
N THR A 263 7.54 -5.39 -19.69
CA THR A 263 8.39 -5.94 -20.75
C THR A 263 7.56 -6.52 -21.91
N LEU A 264 6.48 -7.26 -21.61
CA LEU A 264 5.63 -7.88 -22.63
C LEU A 264 4.71 -6.86 -23.32
N MET A 265 4.22 -5.85 -22.60
CA MET A 265 3.49 -4.72 -23.18
C MET A 265 4.39 -3.80 -24.03
N ALA A 266 5.68 -3.69 -23.72
CA ALA A 266 6.64 -2.98 -24.56
C ALA A 266 6.91 -3.75 -25.86
N ALA A 267 7.01 -5.08 -25.78
CA ALA A 267 7.24 -5.95 -26.94
C ALA A 267 6.09 -5.98 -27.95
N ASP A 268 4.83 -5.77 -27.51
CA ASP A 268 3.67 -5.62 -28.42
C ASP A 268 3.29 -4.16 -28.73
N GLY A 269 3.98 -3.19 -28.12
CA GLY A 269 3.77 -1.76 -28.33
C GLY A 269 2.56 -1.16 -27.61
N SER A 270 1.94 -1.86 -26.64
CA SER A 270 0.76 -1.39 -25.91
C SER A 270 1.02 -0.87 -24.49
N LEU A 271 2.29 -0.78 -24.03
CA LEU A 271 2.68 -0.32 -22.69
C LEU A 271 2.02 0.99 -22.26
N GLU A 272 2.34 2.09 -22.94
CA GLU A 272 1.85 3.42 -22.57
C GLU A 272 0.32 3.48 -22.59
N SER A 273 -0.31 2.99 -23.68
CA SER A 273 -1.76 3.01 -23.82
C SER A 273 -2.51 2.12 -22.82
N THR A 274 -1.95 0.96 -22.42
CA THR A 274 -2.61 0.06 -21.48
C THR A 274 -2.49 0.58 -20.04
N LEU A 275 -1.35 1.16 -19.68
CA LEU A 275 -1.15 1.74 -18.36
C LEU A 275 -1.88 3.08 -18.20
N GLU A 276 -1.90 3.96 -19.22
CA GLU A 276 -2.73 5.18 -19.21
C GLU A 276 -4.23 4.83 -19.06
N ASP A 277 -4.73 3.79 -19.74
CA ASP A 277 -6.12 3.34 -19.61
C ASP A 277 -6.43 2.82 -18.20
N HIS A 278 -5.57 1.94 -17.67
CA HIS A 278 -5.65 1.44 -16.28
C HIS A 278 -5.63 2.58 -15.25
N TYR A 279 -4.66 3.49 -15.34
CA TYR A 279 -4.53 4.60 -14.40
C TYR A 279 -5.73 5.58 -14.47
N ASN A 280 -6.43 5.69 -15.61
CA ASN A 280 -7.65 6.52 -15.74
C ASN A 280 -8.93 5.81 -15.23
N THR A 281 -8.99 4.48 -15.25
CA THR A 281 -10.26 3.73 -15.12
C THR A 281 -10.35 2.84 -13.88
N PHE A 282 -9.23 2.37 -13.32
CA PHE A 282 -9.25 1.44 -12.20
C PHE A 282 -9.68 2.09 -10.88
N ILE A 283 -9.10 3.25 -10.54
CA ILE A 283 -9.57 4.12 -9.45
C ILE A 283 -9.94 5.47 -10.05
N THR A 284 -11.11 5.97 -9.67
CA THR A 284 -11.76 7.14 -10.26
C THR A 284 -12.10 8.19 -9.19
N GLU A 285 -12.62 9.35 -9.61
CA GLU A 285 -13.13 10.35 -8.66
C GLU A 285 -14.29 9.81 -7.80
N GLU A 286 -15.11 8.91 -8.35
CA GLU A 286 -16.24 8.32 -7.64
C GLU A 286 -15.76 7.38 -6.52
N ASP A 287 -14.62 6.69 -6.69
CA ASP A 287 -14.04 5.86 -5.63
C ASP A 287 -13.67 6.69 -4.40
N PHE A 288 -13.06 7.87 -4.59
CA PHE A 288 -12.75 8.79 -3.47
C PHE A 288 -14.02 9.31 -2.78
N ALA A 289 -15.07 9.57 -3.56
CA ALA A 289 -16.37 9.95 -3.02
C ALA A 289 -17.01 8.81 -2.20
N GLN A 290 -16.94 7.57 -2.70
CA GLN A 290 -17.47 6.37 -2.04
C GLN A 290 -16.67 6.01 -0.78
N ILE A 291 -15.34 6.21 -0.76
CA ILE A 291 -14.49 6.04 0.42
C ILE A 291 -14.95 6.96 1.56
N ALA A 292 -15.13 8.26 1.28
CA ALA A 292 -15.69 9.20 2.26
C ALA A 292 -17.14 8.83 2.66
N GLY A 293 -17.95 8.42 1.69
CA GLY A 293 -19.33 7.95 1.89
C GLY A 293 -19.46 6.71 2.78
N ALA A 294 -18.41 5.86 2.83
CA ALA A 294 -18.30 4.71 3.72
C ALA A 294 -17.81 5.06 5.14
N GLY A 295 -17.73 6.36 5.49
CA GLY A 295 -17.28 6.82 6.81
C GLY A 295 -15.75 6.76 7.02
N LEU A 296 -14.98 6.39 5.99
CA LEU A 296 -13.52 6.41 6.03
C LEU A 296 -13.01 7.85 5.95
N ASN A 297 -11.83 8.10 6.51
CA ASN A 297 -11.24 9.43 6.61
C ASN A 297 -9.79 9.55 6.10
N TRP A 298 -9.16 8.43 5.73
CA TRP A 298 -7.82 8.40 5.13
C TRP A 298 -7.73 7.44 3.95
N ILE A 299 -6.74 7.67 3.07
CA ILE A 299 -6.22 6.68 2.13
C ILE A 299 -4.72 6.43 2.37
N ARG A 300 -4.26 5.20 2.11
CA ARG A 300 -2.84 4.93 1.88
C ARG A 300 -2.63 4.73 0.38
N LEU A 301 -1.64 5.41 -0.17
CA LEU A 301 -1.39 5.49 -1.60
C LEU A 301 0.00 4.91 -1.94
N PRO A 302 0.07 3.62 -2.30
CA PRO A 302 1.26 3.01 -2.89
C PRO A 302 1.70 3.76 -4.15
N ILE A 303 2.94 4.23 -4.16
CA ILE A 303 3.60 4.82 -5.33
C ILE A 303 4.96 4.15 -5.58
N PRO A 304 5.35 3.91 -6.85
CA PRO A 304 6.63 3.33 -7.16
C PRO A 304 7.73 4.38 -7.34
N PHE A 305 9.01 3.96 -7.24
CA PHE A 305 10.13 4.85 -7.62
C PHE A 305 10.08 5.27 -9.09
N TRP A 306 9.51 4.45 -10.00
CA TRP A 306 9.36 4.80 -11.42
C TRP A 306 8.32 5.90 -11.68
N ALA A 307 7.59 6.36 -10.66
CA ALA A 307 6.88 7.65 -10.72
C ALA A 307 7.83 8.85 -10.87
N VAL A 308 9.11 8.71 -10.51
CA VAL A 308 10.16 9.71 -10.72
C VAL A 308 10.90 9.48 -12.04
N ASN A 309 11.62 8.36 -12.18
CA ASN A 309 12.25 7.94 -13.44
C ASN A 309 12.64 6.44 -13.41
N THR A 310 13.08 5.90 -14.55
CA THR A 310 13.77 4.60 -14.65
C THR A 310 15.15 4.78 -15.28
N TRP A 311 16.01 3.76 -15.13
CA TRP A 311 17.35 3.74 -15.71
C TRP A 311 17.42 2.76 -16.90
N ALA A 312 17.82 3.27 -18.06
CA ALA A 312 18.00 2.51 -19.31
C ALA A 312 19.23 1.56 -19.31
N ASN A 313 20.05 1.63 -18.26
CA ASN A 313 21.15 0.71 -17.99
C ASN A 313 21.33 0.60 -16.47
N VAL A 314 20.99 -0.56 -15.91
CA VAL A 314 21.16 -0.91 -14.48
C VAL A 314 22.21 -2.01 -14.27
N GLY A 315 23.16 -2.12 -15.21
CA GLY A 315 24.24 -3.09 -15.22
C GLY A 315 24.10 -4.16 -16.30
N GLN A 316 24.88 -5.23 -16.17
CA GLN A 316 24.93 -6.33 -17.14
C GLN A 316 24.51 -7.67 -16.54
N ASP A 317 23.80 -8.46 -17.33
CA ASP A 317 23.39 -9.83 -16.98
C ASP A 317 24.57 -10.82 -17.07
N ALA A 318 24.29 -12.10 -16.78
CA ALA A 318 25.29 -13.19 -16.86
C ALA A 318 25.86 -13.44 -18.28
N THR A 319 25.32 -12.81 -19.33
CA THR A 319 25.81 -12.88 -20.72
C THR A 319 26.62 -11.63 -21.13
N GLY A 320 26.62 -10.58 -20.30
CA GLY A 320 27.19 -9.27 -20.62
C GLY A 320 26.22 -8.34 -21.36
N ALA A 321 24.94 -8.70 -21.49
CA ALA A 321 23.92 -7.85 -22.09
C ALA A 321 23.47 -6.76 -21.09
N PRO A 322 23.24 -5.50 -21.53
CA PRO A 322 22.79 -4.44 -20.65
C PRO A 322 21.33 -4.67 -20.21
N VAL A 323 21.07 -4.52 -18.92
CA VAL A 323 19.74 -4.62 -18.32
C VAL A 323 19.12 -3.23 -18.25
N SER A 324 17.87 -3.09 -18.67
CA SER A 324 17.08 -1.86 -18.57
C SER A 324 15.87 -2.10 -17.68
N GLU A 325 15.50 -1.11 -16.89
CA GLU A 325 14.20 -1.11 -16.20
C GLU A 325 13.07 -0.94 -17.23
N PRO A 326 12.05 -1.82 -17.26
CA PRO A 326 11.00 -1.84 -18.28
C PRO A 326 9.78 -0.97 -17.95
N PHE A 327 9.70 -0.42 -16.74
CA PHE A 327 8.54 0.32 -16.25
C PHE A 327 8.30 1.63 -17.04
N LEU A 328 7.04 2.06 -17.10
CA LEU A 328 6.63 3.31 -17.76
C LEU A 328 6.99 4.53 -16.90
N ALA A 329 8.23 5.00 -17.04
CA ALA A 329 8.81 6.09 -16.27
C ALA A 329 7.97 7.37 -16.28
N SER A 330 7.82 7.99 -15.11
CA SER A 330 7.21 9.31 -14.86
C SER A 330 5.72 9.46 -15.18
N VAL A 331 5.09 8.56 -15.95
CA VAL A 331 3.71 8.74 -16.45
C VAL A 331 2.67 8.65 -15.33
N CYS A 332 2.84 7.74 -14.35
CA CYS A 332 1.89 7.62 -13.24
C CYS A 332 1.83 8.87 -12.33
N TRP A 333 2.84 9.75 -12.35
CA TRP A 333 2.87 10.94 -11.51
C TRP A 333 1.69 11.89 -11.74
N LYS A 334 1.25 12.09 -12.99
CA LYS A 334 0.07 12.94 -13.29
C LYS A 334 -1.25 12.35 -12.78
N TYR A 335 -1.25 11.05 -12.45
CA TYR A 335 -2.38 10.38 -11.80
C TYR A 335 -2.28 10.47 -10.29
N ILE A 336 -1.08 10.37 -9.71
CA ILE A 336 -0.82 10.62 -8.29
C ILE A 336 -1.25 12.05 -7.91
N VAL A 337 -0.87 13.07 -8.68
CA VAL A 337 -1.31 14.48 -8.44
C VAL A 337 -2.83 14.64 -8.53
N ARG A 338 -3.49 13.92 -9.45
CA ARG A 338 -4.95 13.87 -9.56
C ARG A 338 -5.61 13.15 -8.36
N ALA A 339 -5.03 12.05 -7.88
CA ALA A 339 -5.46 11.34 -6.68
C ALA A 339 -5.38 12.23 -5.42
N LEU A 340 -4.31 13.02 -5.28
CA LEU A 340 -4.17 14.03 -4.21
C LEU A 340 -5.26 15.12 -4.31
N GLY A 341 -5.57 15.58 -5.53
CA GLY A 341 -6.69 16.51 -5.77
C GLY A 341 -8.05 15.94 -5.35
N TRP A 342 -8.30 14.66 -5.64
CA TRP A 342 -9.52 13.97 -5.21
C TRP A 342 -9.56 13.74 -3.68
N ALA A 343 -8.45 13.32 -3.06
CA ALA A 343 -8.34 13.19 -1.61
C ALA A 343 -8.75 14.49 -0.89
N ARG A 344 -8.16 15.62 -1.33
CA ARG A 344 -8.51 16.96 -0.83
C ARG A 344 -9.98 17.30 -1.06
N LYS A 345 -10.52 17.07 -2.26
CA LYS A 345 -11.92 17.40 -2.61
C LYS A 345 -12.92 16.78 -1.64
N TYR A 346 -12.65 15.57 -1.14
CA TYR A 346 -13.51 14.84 -0.18
C TYR A 346 -13.01 14.88 1.27
N GLY A 347 -11.95 15.65 1.58
CA GLY A 347 -11.41 15.85 2.92
C GLY A 347 -10.62 14.65 3.49
N LEU A 348 -10.21 13.70 2.64
CA LEU A 348 -9.46 12.51 3.01
C LEU A 348 -7.98 12.85 3.21
N ARG A 349 -7.38 12.41 4.32
CA ARG A 349 -5.92 12.50 4.55
C ARG A 349 -5.17 11.38 3.83
N VAL A 350 -3.90 11.62 3.50
CA VAL A 350 -3.08 10.70 2.71
C VAL A 350 -1.88 10.23 3.51
N ASN A 351 -1.70 8.91 3.60
CA ASN A 351 -0.41 8.28 3.83
C ASN A 351 0.21 7.95 2.47
N LEU A 352 1.24 8.68 2.05
CA LEU A 352 1.89 8.43 0.76
C LEU A 352 2.99 7.39 0.96
N ASP A 353 2.88 6.25 0.30
CA ASP A 353 3.70 5.07 0.60
C ASP A 353 4.64 4.76 -0.57
N ILE A 354 5.95 4.89 -0.37
CA ILE A 354 6.93 4.55 -1.40
C ILE A 354 7.12 3.03 -1.40
N HIS A 355 6.37 2.38 -2.29
CA HIS A 355 6.07 0.95 -2.19
C HIS A 355 7.16 0.07 -2.85
N THR A 356 8.02 0.65 -3.68
CA THR A 356 9.03 -0.08 -4.45
C THR A 356 10.41 0.57 -4.37
N ALA A 357 11.45 -0.26 -4.19
CA ALA A 357 12.84 0.18 -4.19
C ALA A 357 13.63 -0.43 -5.37
N PRO A 358 14.63 0.28 -5.93
CA PRO A 358 15.57 -0.27 -6.90
C PRO A 358 16.24 -1.56 -6.39
N GLY A 359 16.27 -2.60 -7.20
CA GLY A 359 16.80 -3.92 -6.82
C GLY A 359 15.87 -4.77 -5.95
N SER A 360 14.67 -4.27 -5.62
CA SER A 360 13.70 -4.83 -4.67
C SER A 360 14.17 -4.93 -3.22
N GLN A 361 13.27 -4.55 -2.30
CA GLN A 361 13.44 -4.64 -0.85
C GLN A 361 12.88 -5.92 -0.21
N ASN A 362 12.05 -6.69 -0.93
CA ASN A 362 11.42 -7.91 -0.40
C ASN A 362 11.36 -9.10 -1.39
N GLY A 363 11.70 -8.90 -2.66
CA GLY A 363 11.66 -9.94 -3.69
C GLY A 363 10.24 -10.38 -4.08
N TYR A 364 9.19 -9.71 -3.59
CA TYR A 364 7.78 -9.98 -3.89
C TYR A 364 7.31 -9.16 -5.10
N ASN A 365 6.27 -9.62 -5.80
CA ASN A 365 5.80 -9.02 -7.05
C ASN A 365 5.35 -7.54 -6.91
N HIS A 366 4.75 -7.15 -5.79
CA HIS A 366 4.40 -5.75 -5.49
C HIS A 366 5.60 -4.82 -5.24
N SER A 367 6.84 -5.32 -5.21
CA SER A 367 8.04 -4.46 -5.29
C SER A 367 8.41 -4.07 -6.73
N GLY A 368 7.59 -4.48 -7.71
CA GLY A 368 7.80 -4.30 -9.14
C GLY A 368 8.47 -5.50 -9.82
N LYS A 369 9.36 -6.21 -9.13
CA LYS A 369 10.06 -7.40 -9.66
C LYS A 369 10.14 -8.51 -8.60
N LEU A 370 9.63 -9.68 -8.94
CA LEU A 370 9.74 -10.92 -8.18
C LEU A 370 11.18 -11.46 -8.26
N GLY A 371 11.74 -11.95 -7.15
CA GLY A 371 13.03 -12.63 -7.12
C GLY A 371 13.95 -12.21 -5.99
N GLN A 372 15.14 -11.72 -6.32
CA GLN A 372 16.20 -11.40 -5.36
C GLN A 372 16.01 -10.02 -4.70
N VAL A 373 16.27 -9.93 -3.39
CA VAL A 373 16.45 -8.65 -2.68
C VAL A 373 17.85 -8.11 -2.96
N ASN A 374 17.96 -7.00 -3.68
CA ASN A 374 19.23 -6.31 -3.98
C ASN A 374 19.23 -4.85 -3.49
N PHE A 375 18.18 -4.37 -2.84
CA PHE A 375 18.22 -3.15 -2.04
C PHE A 375 18.95 -3.45 -0.72
N LEU A 376 20.02 -2.69 -0.39
CA LEU A 376 20.87 -2.86 0.81
C LEU A 376 21.46 -4.28 1.03
N ASN A 377 21.37 -5.16 0.05
CA ASN A 377 21.84 -6.54 0.12
C ASN A 377 22.66 -6.89 -1.13
N GLY A 378 23.75 -7.63 -0.96
CA GLY A 378 24.65 -8.04 -2.04
C GLY A 378 25.49 -6.91 -2.64
N PRO A 379 26.25 -7.19 -3.72
CA PRO A 379 27.25 -6.27 -4.27
C PRO A 379 26.70 -4.95 -4.81
N MET A 380 25.41 -4.91 -5.17
CA MET A 380 24.68 -3.73 -5.66
C MET A 380 23.86 -3.03 -4.56
N GLY A 381 23.87 -3.55 -3.31
CA GLY A 381 23.04 -3.09 -2.20
C GLY A 381 23.14 -1.59 -1.92
N VAL A 382 24.37 -1.05 -1.87
CA VAL A 382 24.62 0.38 -1.65
C VAL A 382 24.23 1.22 -2.87
N ALA A 383 24.58 0.80 -4.09
CA ALA A 383 24.23 1.49 -5.32
C ALA A 383 22.69 1.64 -5.47
N ASN A 384 21.93 0.58 -5.19
CA ASN A 384 20.46 0.62 -5.16
C ASN A 384 19.92 1.55 -4.07
N ALA A 385 20.51 1.54 -2.88
CA ALA A 385 20.11 2.42 -1.80
C ALA A 385 20.42 3.90 -2.07
N GLN A 386 21.53 4.22 -2.76
CA GLN A 386 21.84 5.57 -3.23
C GLN A 386 20.78 6.09 -4.20
N ARG A 387 20.31 5.26 -5.15
CA ARG A 387 19.17 5.61 -6.03
C ARG A 387 17.89 5.83 -5.23
N MET A 388 17.63 4.97 -4.24
CA MET A 388 16.45 5.07 -3.39
C MET A 388 16.42 6.39 -2.59
N LEU A 389 17.55 6.84 -2.05
CA LEU A 389 17.64 8.13 -1.35
C LEU A 389 17.29 9.31 -2.26
N ASP A 390 17.79 9.34 -3.50
CA ASP A 390 17.38 10.38 -4.48
C ASP A 390 15.88 10.32 -4.78
N TYR A 391 15.28 9.14 -4.94
CA TYR A 391 13.84 9.02 -5.16
C TYR A 391 13.02 9.52 -3.96
N ILE A 392 13.42 9.17 -2.73
CA ILE A 392 12.81 9.68 -1.49
C ILE A 392 12.95 11.20 -1.42
N ARG A 393 14.15 11.75 -1.67
CA ARG A 393 14.44 13.19 -1.68
C ARG A 393 13.49 13.94 -2.59
N ILE A 394 13.39 13.52 -3.85
CA ILE A 394 12.55 14.14 -4.89
C ILE A 394 11.06 14.09 -4.53
N ILE A 395 10.59 13.00 -3.92
CA ILE A 395 9.20 12.87 -3.45
C ILE A 395 8.95 13.79 -2.24
N ILE A 396 9.86 13.83 -1.27
CA ILE A 396 9.76 14.63 -0.04
C ILE A 396 9.81 16.13 -0.35
N GLU A 397 10.68 16.55 -1.26
CA GLU A 397 10.77 17.91 -1.80
C GLU A 397 9.43 18.37 -2.40
N PHE A 398 8.73 17.49 -3.11
CA PHE A 398 7.41 17.78 -3.64
C PHE A 398 6.33 17.86 -2.55
N VAL A 399 6.20 16.84 -1.69
CA VAL A 399 5.07 16.75 -0.74
C VAL A 399 5.19 17.66 0.47
N SER A 400 6.38 18.23 0.71
CA SER A 400 6.61 19.15 1.83
C SER A 400 6.34 20.62 1.50
N GLN A 401 5.93 20.92 0.26
CA GLN A 401 5.44 22.25 -0.13
C GLN A 401 4.14 22.61 0.61
N GLU A 402 3.84 23.90 0.75
CA GLU A 402 2.70 24.41 1.54
C GLU A 402 1.36 23.87 0.99
N GLU A 403 1.30 23.70 -0.33
CA GLU A 403 0.20 23.12 -1.10
C GLU A 403 -0.16 21.66 -0.75
N TYR A 404 0.72 20.93 -0.04
CA TYR A 404 0.58 19.50 0.24
C TYR A 404 0.68 19.10 1.72
N GLN A 405 1.33 19.92 2.57
CA GLN A 405 1.63 19.59 3.97
C GLN A 405 0.41 19.18 4.83
N ASN A 406 -0.77 19.78 4.59
CA ASN A 406 -2.01 19.47 5.32
C ASN A 406 -2.69 18.18 4.83
N LEU A 407 -2.44 17.80 3.57
CA LEU A 407 -3.07 16.66 2.90
C LEU A 407 -2.29 15.36 3.13
N ILE A 408 -0.96 15.45 3.19
CA ILE A 408 -0.03 14.30 3.28
C ILE A 408 0.72 14.36 4.63
N PRO A 409 0.04 14.12 5.76
CA PRO A 409 0.67 14.14 7.08
C PRO A 409 1.60 12.94 7.34
N VAL A 410 1.54 11.85 6.56
CA VAL A 410 2.40 10.67 6.73
C VAL A 410 3.02 10.26 5.38
N VAL A 411 4.30 9.89 5.41
CA VAL A 411 5.01 9.27 4.28
C VAL A 411 5.65 7.96 4.72
N GLY A 412 5.30 6.85 4.07
CA GLY A 412 6.01 5.57 4.18
C GLY A 412 7.27 5.58 3.33
N ILE A 413 8.44 5.44 3.97
CA ILE A 413 9.74 5.59 3.28
C ILE A 413 10.09 4.39 2.41
N ILE A 414 9.79 3.17 2.87
CA ILE A 414 9.85 1.91 2.11
C ILE A 414 8.77 0.97 2.65
N ASN A 415 7.96 0.37 1.77
CA ASN A 415 7.07 -0.74 2.14
C ASN A 415 7.84 -2.06 2.35
N GLU A 416 7.48 -2.83 3.38
CA GLU A 416 7.83 -4.26 3.52
C GLU A 416 9.32 -4.67 3.37
N ALA A 417 10.29 -3.80 3.68
CA ALA A 417 11.71 -4.16 3.61
C ALA A 417 12.05 -5.39 4.48
N LEU A 418 12.55 -6.48 3.88
CA LEU A 418 12.82 -7.75 4.56
C LEU A 418 14.02 -7.64 5.53
N LEU A 419 13.74 -7.38 6.81
CA LEU A 419 14.77 -7.20 7.84
C LEU A 419 15.65 -8.45 8.02
N GLU A 420 15.08 -9.65 7.90
CA GLU A 420 15.83 -10.91 7.97
C GLU A 420 16.79 -11.14 6.80
N THR A 421 16.54 -10.50 5.64
CA THR A 421 17.40 -10.61 4.44
C THR A 421 18.40 -9.48 4.33
N ILE A 422 17.99 -8.25 4.67
CA ILE A 422 18.82 -7.04 4.55
C ILE A 422 19.73 -6.87 5.78
N GLY A 423 19.21 -7.14 6.97
CA GLY A 423 19.86 -6.90 8.25
C GLY A 423 19.36 -5.64 8.96
N ARG A 424 19.20 -5.74 10.29
CA ARG A 424 18.65 -4.67 11.14
C ARG A 424 19.50 -3.41 11.15
N ASP A 425 20.82 -3.55 11.25
CA ASP A 425 21.74 -2.41 11.33
C ASP A 425 21.80 -1.66 10.00
N GLN A 426 21.79 -2.37 8.88
CA GLN A 426 21.76 -1.84 7.51
C GLN A 426 20.51 -0.98 7.28
N LEU A 427 19.33 -1.51 7.63
CA LEU A 427 18.07 -0.76 7.59
C LEU A 427 18.08 0.43 8.57
N THR A 428 18.64 0.27 9.77
CA THR A 428 18.68 1.36 10.77
C THR A 428 19.55 2.53 10.29
N SER A 429 20.73 2.27 9.72
CA SER A 429 21.56 3.30 9.08
C SER A 429 20.87 3.96 7.89
N PHE A 430 20.18 3.19 7.04
CA PHE A 430 19.43 3.77 5.91
C PHE A 430 18.26 4.65 6.36
N TYR A 431 17.45 4.21 7.33
CA TYR A 431 16.34 5.01 7.84
C TYR A 431 16.83 6.24 8.62
N LEU A 432 18.01 6.18 9.25
CA LEU A 432 18.65 7.36 9.84
C LEU A 432 19.15 8.34 8.76
N GLU A 433 19.76 7.87 7.68
CA GLU A 433 20.18 8.72 6.56
C GLU A 433 18.97 9.37 5.86
N ALA A 434 17.92 8.59 5.59
CA ALA A 434 16.66 9.09 5.06
C ALA A 434 15.99 10.08 6.03
N TYR A 435 16.02 9.85 7.35
CA TYR A 435 15.55 10.81 8.35
C TYR A 435 16.36 12.12 8.29
N ASN A 436 17.69 12.04 8.27
CA ASN A 436 18.57 13.23 8.23
C ASN A 436 18.28 14.07 6.98
N MET A 437 18.15 13.43 5.83
CA MET A 437 17.79 14.05 4.56
C MET A 437 16.40 14.71 4.62
N VAL A 438 15.36 13.96 5.03
CA VAL A 438 13.99 14.49 5.17
C VAL A 438 13.96 15.69 6.11
N ARG A 439 14.66 15.64 7.25
CA ARG A 439 14.67 16.71 8.25
C ARG A 439 15.61 17.87 7.92
N GLY A 440 16.54 17.69 6.98
CA GLY A 440 17.21 18.80 6.30
C GLY A 440 16.22 19.63 5.48
N ILE A 441 15.46 18.97 4.59
CA ILE A 441 14.45 19.60 3.72
C ILE A 441 13.29 20.22 4.52
N THR A 442 12.83 19.52 5.57
CA THR A 442 11.55 19.83 6.23
C THR A 442 11.66 20.52 7.59
N GLY A 443 12.83 20.51 8.22
CA GLY A 443 13.00 20.88 9.64
C GLY A 443 12.68 19.71 10.59
N VAL A 444 12.63 19.98 11.90
CA VAL A 444 12.30 18.98 12.94
C VAL A 444 11.19 19.47 13.87
N GLY A 445 10.16 18.64 14.04
CA GLY A 445 9.07 18.86 15.00
C GLY A 445 7.69 18.99 14.35
N GLU A 446 6.68 19.27 15.15
CA GLU A 446 5.30 19.49 14.73
C GLU A 446 5.21 20.59 13.64
N GLY A 447 4.54 20.29 12.53
CA GLY A 447 4.44 21.16 11.35
C GLY A 447 5.68 21.24 10.46
N GLN A 448 6.80 20.61 10.84
CA GLN A 448 8.04 20.56 10.06
C GLN A 448 8.05 19.32 9.14
N GLY A 449 7.10 19.28 8.20
CA GLY A 449 6.90 18.18 7.25
C GLY A 449 6.16 16.96 7.83
N PRO A 450 6.05 15.87 7.06
CA PRO A 450 5.24 14.70 7.40
C PRO A 450 5.85 13.84 8.52
N TYR A 451 5.03 13.00 9.15
CA TYR A 451 5.48 11.85 9.91
C TYR A 451 6.15 10.84 8.97
N ILE A 452 7.33 10.36 9.37
CA ILE A 452 8.05 9.28 8.69
C ILE A 452 7.48 7.95 9.22
N SER A 453 6.83 7.18 8.35
CA SER A 453 6.41 5.82 8.64
C SER A 453 7.48 4.83 8.18
N ILE A 454 7.78 3.87 9.06
CA ILE A 454 8.77 2.80 8.86
C ILE A 454 8.03 1.47 9.05
N HIS A 455 8.08 0.60 8.05
CA HIS A 455 7.55 -0.77 8.17
C HIS A 455 8.37 -1.57 9.21
N ASP A 456 7.73 -2.42 10.01
CA ASP A 456 8.38 -3.14 11.12
C ASP A 456 9.40 -4.20 10.67
N GLY A 457 9.37 -4.55 9.38
CA GLY A 457 10.29 -5.50 8.74
C GLY A 457 9.88 -6.96 8.94
N PHE A 458 8.59 -7.22 9.19
CA PHE A 458 8.01 -8.52 9.56
C PHE A 458 8.55 -9.06 10.89
N GLN A 459 8.63 -8.17 11.88
CA GLN A 459 9.11 -8.49 13.22
C GLN A 459 8.00 -8.38 14.28
N SER A 460 6.90 -7.67 13.99
CA SER A 460 5.73 -7.53 14.89
C SER A 460 4.58 -6.80 14.19
N PRO A 461 3.29 -7.19 14.37
CA PRO A 461 2.76 -8.42 14.96
C PRO A 461 2.66 -9.55 13.91
N ASN A 462 1.70 -10.48 14.04
CA ASN A 462 1.52 -11.58 13.07
C ASN A 462 1.16 -11.04 11.66
N ASN A 463 2.01 -11.29 10.68
CA ASN A 463 1.86 -10.94 9.27
C ASN A 463 1.24 -12.07 8.41
N ALA A 464 1.15 -13.29 8.93
CA ALA A 464 0.50 -14.38 8.22
C ALA A 464 -1.03 -14.27 8.31
N PRO A 465 -1.77 -14.74 7.28
CA PRO A 465 -3.19 -15.08 7.43
C PRO A 465 -3.42 -15.89 8.72
N ILE A 466 -4.56 -15.68 9.37
CA ILE A 466 -4.88 -16.39 10.62
C ILE A 466 -5.09 -17.90 10.39
N ALA A 467 -5.22 -18.32 9.12
CA ALA A 467 -4.91 -19.63 8.57
C ALA A 467 -5.61 -20.81 9.28
N THR A 468 -6.86 -20.62 9.67
CA THR A 468 -7.70 -21.70 10.19
C THR A 468 -7.91 -22.77 9.12
N SER A 469 -7.66 -24.03 9.46
CA SER A 469 -8.00 -25.20 8.63
C SER A 469 -9.51 -25.52 8.61
N GLU A 470 -10.34 -24.47 8.68
CA GLU A 470 -11.77 -24.57 8.93
C GLU A 470 -12.58 -24.44 7.64
N ASP A 471 -13.62 -25.27 7.56
CA ASP A 471 -14.61 -25.29 6.50
C ASP A 471 -15.38 -23.95 6.47
N ALA A 472 -15.71 -23.44 5.28
CA ALA A 472 -16.60 -22.29 5.12
C ALA A 472 -17.99 -22.49 5.75
N ALA A 473 -18.40 -23.74 6.02
CA ALA A 473 -19.56 -24.06 6.85
C ALA A 473 -19.47 -23.58 8.32
N GLN A 474 -18.26 -23.28 8.82
CA GLN A 474 -17.98 -22.80 10.19
C GLN A 474 -17.83 -21.27 10.26
N ALA A 475 -18.32 -20.54 9.24
CA ALA A 475 -17.93 -19.15 9.04
C ALA A 475 -18.20 -18.21 10.21
N GLY A 476 -17.17 -17.46 10.61
CA GLY A 476 -17.21 -16.55 11.76
C GLY A 476 -17.09 -17.23 13.11
N GLY A 477 -16.57 -18.47 13.19
CA GLY A 477 -16.35 -19.22 14.43
C GLY A 477 -15.28 -18.59 15.33
N PRO A 478 -14.06 -19.14 15.44
CA PRO A 478 -13.01 -18.55 16.27
C PRO A 478 -12.31 -17.34 15.62
N TRP A 479 -12.50 -17.09 14.32
CA TRP A 479 -11.72 -16.09 13.56
C TRP A 479 -11.74 -14.68 14.17
N PRO A 480 -12.90 -14.13 14.60
CA PRO A 480 -12.94 -12.80 15.22
C PRO A 480 -12.13 -12.76 16.53
N ALA A 481 -12.23 -13.82 17.34
CA ALA A 481 -11.46 -13.95 18.57
C ALA A 481 -9.96 -14.12 18.29
N GLN A 482 -9.59 -14.80 17.21
CA GLN A 482 -8.19 -14.94 16.79
C GLN A 482 -7.59 -13.61 16.31
N ALA A 483 -8.33 -12.79 15.56
CA ALA A 483 -7.90 -11.44 15.14
C ALA A 483 -7.55 -10.55 16.35
N CYS A 484 -8.46 -10.48 17.34
CA CYS A 484 -8.25 -9.77 18.59
C CYS A 484 -7.01 -10.26 19.36
N ASN A 485 -6.79 -11.58 19.44
CA ASN A 485 -5.61 -12.14 20.13
C ASN A 485 -4.29 -11.95 19.34
N ALA A 486 -4.33 -11.94 18.01
CA ALA A 486 -3.13 -11.85 17.17
C ALA A 486 -2.51 -10.43 17.14
N TRP A 487 -3.36 -9.39 17.20
CA TRP A 487 -2.93 -8.01 16.94
C TRP A 487 -3.22 -7.03 18.09
N GLY A 488 -4.28 -7.25 18.89
CA GLY A 488 -4.75 -6.25 19.84
C GLY A 488 -3.75 -5.90 20.95
N SER A 489 -3.15 -6.91 21.57
CA SER A 489 -2.20 -6.73 22.68
C SER A 489 -0.87 -6.12 22.24
N SER A 490 -0.39 -6.49 21.06
CA SER A 490 0.89 -6.04 20.48
C SER A 490 0.79 -4.62 19.91
N LEU A 491 -0.31 -4.28 19.23
CA LEU A 491 -0.55 -2.92 18.75
C LEU A 491 -0.89 -1.95 19.88
N LEU A 492 -1.58 -2.38 20.95
CA LEU A 492 -1.74 -1.56 22.16
C LEU A 492 -0.40 -1.34 22.89
N ALA A 493 0.45 -2.37 22.99
CA ALA A 493 1.78 -2.25 23.58
C ALA A 493 2.68 -1.30 22.76
N SER A 494 2.65 -1.40 21.43
CA SER A 494 3.37 -0.47 20.54
C SER A 494 2.85 0.96 20.67
N GLN A 495 1.53 1.18 20.65
CA GLN A 495 0.97 2.52 20.87
C GLN A 495 1.36 3.09 22.24
N THR A 496 1.36 2.27 23.29
CA THR A 496 1.74 2.71 24.64
C THR A 496 3.23 3.04 24.76
N ALA A 497 4.12 2.22 24.18
CA ALA A 497 5.56 2.30 24.41
C ALA A 497 6.35 3.08 23.34
N PHE A 498 5.88 3.12 22.09
CA PHE A 498 6.53 3.82 20.98
C PHE A 498 5.83 5.15 20.66
N GLY A 499 4.52 5.13 20.41
CA GLY A 499 3.78 6.33 20.02
C GLY A 499 2.74 6.05 18.95
N VAL A 500 2.76 6.82 17.86
CA VAL A 500 1.90 6.58 16.70
C VAL A 500 2.26 5.24 16.07
N THR A 501 1.32 4.30 16.07
CA THR A 501 1.42 3.00 15.40
C THR A 501 0.11 2.76 14.64
N ILE A 502 0.21 2.32 13.39
CA ILE A 502 -0.92 2.17 12.47
C ILE A 502 -0.78 0.79 11.80
N ALA A 503 -1.86 0.03 11.70
CA ALA A 503 -1.90 -1.16 10.83
C ALA A 503 -1.94 -0.70 9.36
N GLY A 504 -0.78 -0.65 8.71
CA GLY A 504 -0.63 -0.18 7.33
C GLY A 504 -1.37 -1.03 6.30
N GLU A 505 -1.53 -2.33 6.59
CA GLU A 505 -2.25 -3.30 5.77
C GLU A 505 -2.93 -4.35 6.68
N PHE A 506 -4.19 -4.67 6.41
CA PHE A 506 -4.91 -5.87 6.89
C PHE A 506 -6.10 -6.15 5.96
N SER A 507 -6.68 -7.35 5.96
CA SER A 507 -7.83 -7.67 5.11
C SER A 507 -8.77 -8.68 5.76
N ASN A 508 -9.79 -9.16 5.03
CA ASN A 508 -10.56 -10.35 5.42
C ASN A 508 -9.88 -11.66 4.97
N GLY A 509 -8.62 -11.62 4.54
CA GLY A 509 -7.78 -12.76 4.17
C GLY A 509 -7.38 -13.62 5.37
N TYR A 510 -8.37 -14.17 6.08
CA TYR A 510 -8.16 -15.17 7.13
C TYR A 510 -7.63 -16.50 6.55
N ASN A 511 -7.80 -16.71 5.24
CA ASN A 511 -7.11 -17.71 4.43
C ASN A 511 -6.50 -17.04 3.17
N ASP A 512 -5.69 -17.80 2.42
CA ASP A 512 -4.95 -17.34 1.24
C ASP A 512 -5.58 -17.76 -0.10
N CYS A 513 -6.87 -18.12 -0.10
CA CYS A 513 -7.61 -18.41 -1.32
C CYS A 513 -7.87 -17.14 -2.14
N GLY A 514 -7.84 -17.32 -3.46
CA GLY A 514 -8.12 -16.30 -4.45
C GLY A 514 -7.13 -16.37 -5.60
N LEU A 515 -7.56 -15.92 -6.79
CA LEU A 515 -6.71 -15.97 -7.98
C LEU A 515 -5.41 -15.20 -7.78
N TRP A 516 -4.29 -15.93 -7.73
CA TRP A 516 -2.94 -15.40 -7.61
C TRP A 516 -2.65 -14.55 -6.36
N VAL A 517 -3.42 -14.72 -5.26
CA VAL A 517 -3.16 -14.05 -3.96
C VAL A 517 -1.75 -14.35 -3.45
N ARG A 518 -1.20 -15.54 -3.74
CA ARG A 518 0.19 -15.92 -3.45
C ARG A 518 1.18 -15.69 -4.61
N GLY A 519 0.77 -14.98 -5.65
CA GLY A 519 1.52 -14.80 -6.90
C GLY A 519 1.08 -15.72 -8.04
N VAL A 520 1.52 -15.38 -9.26
CA VAL A 520 1.17 -16.13 -10.48
C VAL A 520 1.84 -17.51 -10.46
N ASN A 521 1.08 -18.55 -10.85
CA ASN A 521 1.48 -19.97 -10.82
C ASN A 521 1.75 -20.54 -9.41
N ILE A 522 1.40 -19.83 -8.33
CA ILE A 522 1.52 -20.31 -6.94
C ILE A 522 0.13 -20.61 -6.38
N SER A 523 -0.12 -21.86 -6.02
CA SER A 523 -1.38 -22.30 -5.39
C SER A 523 -1.50 -21.79 -3.95
N ALA A 524 -2.73 -21.53 -3.51
CA ALA A 524 -3.08 -21.32 -2.09
C ALA A 524 -2.53 -22.45 -1.19
N SER A 525 -2.24 -22.14 0.07
CA SER A 525 -1.82 -23.12 1.09
C SER A 525 -2.98 -23.59 1.98
N TYR A 526 -4.12 -22.88 1.95
CA TYR A 526 -5.37 -23.34 2.54
C TYR A 526 -5.75 -24.74 2.03
N VAL A 527 -6.00 -25.66 2.96
CA VAL A 527 -6.22 -27.09 2.70
C VAL A 527 -7.67 -27.45 2.34
N GLY A 528 -8.58 -26.48 2.41
CA GLY A 528 -9.99 -26.65 2.01
C GLY A 528 -10.24 -26.27 0.54
N ASP A 529 -11.51 -26.15 0.18
CA ASP A 529 -11.92 -25.79 -1.18
C ASP A 529 -11.88 -24.26 -1.40
N CYS A 530 -10.97 -23.78 -2.24
CA CYS A 530 -10.88 -22.35 -2.57
C CYS A 530 -12.00 -21.85 -3.50
N THR A 531 -12.77 -22.72 -4.17
CA THR A 531 -13.75 -22.28 -5.18
C THR A 531 -14.87 -21.42 -4.60
N ILE A 532 -15.28 -21.66 -3.35
CA ILE A 532 -16.24 -20.79 -2.66
C ILE A 532 -15.65 -19.40 -2.40
N PHE A 533 -14.35 -19.28 -2.12
CA PHE A 533 -13.69 -18.01 -1.85
C PHE A 533 -13.40 -17.20 -3.12
N GLU A 534 -13.37 -17.84 -4.30
CA GLU A 534 -13.19 -17.18 -5.59
C GLU A 534 -14.48 -16.59 -6.20
N ASP A 535 -15.67 -16.92 -5.68
CA ASP A 535 -16.94 -16.32 -6.12
C ASP A 535 -17.87 -15.99 -4.95
N SER A 536 -17.81 -14.73 -4.53
CA SER A 536 -18.65 -14.19 -3.44
C SER A 536 -20.15 -14.12 -3.73
N SER A 537 -20.59 -14.34 -4.98
CA SER A 537 -22.01 -14.47 -5.30
C SER A 537 -22.63 -15.75 -4.69
N THR A 538 -21.79 -16.74 -4.37
CA THR A 538 -22.19 -17.99 -3.70
C THR A 538 -22.36 -17.85 -2.18
N TRP A 539 -21.89 -16.75 -1.57
CA TRP A 539 -21.80 -16.63 -0.11
C TRP A 539 -23.16 -16.46 0.55
N ASN A 540 -23.50 -17.42 1.41
CA ASN A 540 -24.73 -17.40 2.21
C ASN A 540 -24.68 -16.34 3.34
N ALA A 541 -25.82 -16.13 4.02
CA ALA A 541 -25.94 -15.12 5.07
C ALA A 541 -24.99 -15.36 6.27
N SER A 542 -24.74 -16.61 6.65
CA SER A 542 -23.81 -16.96 7.74
C SER A 542 -22.36 -16.63 7.37
N MET A 543 -21.95 -16.97 6.14
CA MET A 543 -20.64 -16.63 5.58
C MET A 543 -20.38 -15.11 5.65
N LYS A 544 -21.36 -14.32 5.18
CA LYS A 544 -21.27 -12.86 5.17
C LYS A 544 -21.29 -12.24 6.58
N ALA A 545 -22.11 -12.77 7.49
CA ALA A 545 -22.14 -12.35 8.88
C ALA A 545 -20.81 -12.67 9.60
N GLY A 546 -20.24 -13.86 9.38
CA GLY A 546 -18.98 -14.28 9.97
C GLY A 546 -17.79 -13.45 9.49
N LEU A 547 -17.71 -13.18 8.18
CA LEU A 547 -16.72 -12.26 7.61
C LEU A 547 -16.89 -10.82 8.13
N LYS A 548 -18.12 -10.34 8.33
CA LYS A 548 -18.36 -9.03 8.95
C LYS A 548 -17.90 -8.98 10.41
N GLN A 549 -18.11 -10.03 11.19
CA GLN A 549 -17.58 -10.12 12.56
C GLN A 549 -16.05 -10.21 12.57
N TYR A 550 -15.44 -10.90 11.60
CA TYR A 550 -13.99 -10.89 11.43
C TYR A 550 -13.47 -9.48 11.12
N ALA A 551 -14.02 -8.80 10.12
CA ALA A 551 -13.67 -7.43 9.77
C ALA A 551 -13.75 -6.48 10.98
N LEU A 552 -14.86 -6.53 11.71
CA LEU A 552 -15.09 -5.73 12.91
C LEU A 552 -14.06 -6.02 14.02
N ALA A 553 -13.76 -7.28 14.30
CA ALA A 553 -12.76 -7.66 15.28
C ALA A 553 -11.33 -7.25 14.86
N SER A 554 -10.98 -7.38 13.57
CA SER A 554 -9.72 -6.89 13.01
C SER A 554 -9.58 -5.38 13.15
N MET A 555 -10.64 -4.61 12.87
CA MET A 555 -10.67 -3.16 13.03
C MET A 555 -10.53 -2.71 14.49
N ASP A 556 -11.16 -3.42 15.43
CA ASP A 556 -11.03 -3.14 16.87
C ASP A 556 -9.63 -3.49 17.40
N ALA A 557 -9.09 -4.64 16.98
CA ALA A 557 -7.73 -5.07 17.32
C ALA A 557 -6.64 -4.13 16.79
N THR A 558 -6.85 -3.53 15.62
CA THR A 558 -5.86 -2.67 14.95
C THR A 558 -5.96 -1.19 15.35
N GLN A 559 -7.13 -0.71 15.79
CA GLN A 559 -7.41 0.65 16.30
C GLN A 559 -7.23 1.84 15.34
N GLN A 560 -6.17 1.82 14.52
CA GLN A 560 -5.83 2.80 13.50
C GLN A 560 -5.32 2.02 12.28
N TRP A 561 -6.06 2.01 11.18
CA TRP A 561 -5.89 0.99 10.15
C TRP A 561 -6.15 1.44 8.72
N PHE A 562 -5.47 0.78 7.78
CA PHE A 562 -5.78 0.79 6.36
C PHE A 562 -6.07 -0.64 5.86
N PHE A 563 -7.29 -0.87 5.36
CA PHE A 563 -7.63 -2.17 4.77
C PHE A 563 -6.98 -2.34 3.39
N TRP A 564 -6.37 -3.50 3.12
CA TRP A 564 -5.82 -3.91 1.82
C TRP A 564 -6.86 -4.76 1.06
N THR A 565 -7.49 -4.26 0.00
CA THR A 565 -7.43 -2.94 -0.65
C THR A 565 -8.86 -2.40 -0.85
N TRP A 566 -9.01 -1.16 -1.31
CA TRP A 566 -10.33 -0.58 -1.63
C TRP A 566 -11.09 -1.45 -2.64
N LYS A 567 -10.44 -1.81 -3.76
CA LYS A 567 -11.03 -2.46 -4.93
C LYS A 567 -10.11 -3.55 -5.48
N ILE A 568 -10.69 -4.70 -5.80
CA ILE A 568 -10.07 -5.74 -6.64
C ILE A 568 -10.78 -5.73 -8.00
N GLY A 569 -10.02 -5.73 -9.10
CA GLY A 569 -10.53 -5.80 -10.46
C GLY A 569 -11.01 -7.22 -10.84
N PRO A 570 -12.00 -7.34 -11.74
CA PRO A 570 -12.44 -8.64 -12.22
C PRO A 570 -11.38 -9.33 -13.09
N ALA A 571 -11.32 -10.65 -13.03
CA ALA A 571 -10.62 -11.47 -14.01
C ALA A 571 -11.35 -11.44 -15.37
N SER A 572 -10.75 -12.03 -16.41
CA SER A 572 -11.28 -12.03 -17.79
C SER A 572 -12.64 -12.73 -17.98
N ASN A 573 -13.12 -13.45 -16.96
CA ASN A 573 -14.48 -14.02 -16.87
C ASN A 573 -15.53 -13.02 -16.33
N GLY A 574 -15.13 -11.85 -15.85
CA GLY A 574 -15.99 -10.85 -15.21
C GLY A 574 -16.16 -10.99 -13.69
N VAL A 575 -15.46 -11.93 -13.04
CA VAL A 575 -15.60 -12.22 -11.61
C VAL A 575 -14.40 -11.67 -10.83
N VAL A 576 -14.66 -11.05 -9.68
CA VAL A 576 -13.63 -10.67 -8.70
C VAL A 576 -13.22 -11.92 -7.92
N GLN A 577 -12.10 -12.54 -8.30
CA GLN A 577 -11.62 -13.81 -7.75
C GLN A 577 -10.73 -13.68 -6.49
N ALA A 578 -10.67 -12.51 -5.85
CA ALA A 578 -10.06 -12.32 -4.53
C ALA A 578 -10.94 -11.45 -3.59
N PRO A 579 -12.23 -11.77 -3.39
CA PRO A 579 -13.22 -10.92 -2.71
C PRO A 579 -12.94 -10.66 -1.22
N LEU A 580 -12.12 -11.48 -0.55
CA LEU A 580 -11.65 -11.24 0.83
C LEU A 580 -10.74 -9.98 0.94
N TRP A 581 -10.22 -9.49 -0.18
CA TRP A 581 -9.28 -8.37 -0.27
C TRP A 581 -9.91 -7.11 -0.90
N SER A 582 -11.24 -7.04 -1.01
CA SER A 582 -11.96 -5.92 -1.65
C SER A 582 -12.94 -5.26 -0.66
N TYR A 583 -12.61 -4.06 -0.18
CA TYR A 583 -13.47 -3.31 0.75
C TYR A 583 -14.81 -2.92 0.10
N GLN A 584 -14.76 -2.35 -1.11
CA GLN A 584 -15.92 -1.89 -1.89
C GLN A 584 -16.92 -3.04 -2.13
N LEU A 585 -16.44 -4.17 -2.66
CA LEU A 585 -17.28 -5.35 -2.88
C LEU A 585 -17.82 -5.92 -1.55
N GLY A 586 -17.11 -5.73 -0.44
CA GLY A 586 -17.56 -6.11 0.90
C GLY A 586 -18.66 -5.23 1.48
N LEU A 587 -18.70 -3.94 1.14
CA LEU A 587 -19.83 -3.06 1.41
C LEU A 587 -21.05 -3.49 0.58
N GLU A 588 -20.89 -3.56 -0.74
CA GLU A 588 -21.95 -3.96 -1.70
C GLU A 588 -22.55 -5.33 -1.36
N GLY A 589 -21.67 -6.29 -1.04
CA GLY A 589 -22.02 -7.66 -0.74
C GLY A 589 -22.52 -7.89 0.68
N GLY A 590 -22.38 -6.92 1.60
CA GLY A 590 -22.89 -6.97 2.97
C GLY A 590 -22.04 -7.75 3.97
N TRP A 591 -20.75 -7.94 3.72
CA TRP A 591 -19.80 -8.57 4.67
C TRP A 591 -18.79 -7.59 5.30
N MET A 592 -18.99 -6.28 5.11
CA MET A 592 -18.26 -5.22 5.82
C MET A 592 -19.19 -4.40 6.72
N PRO A 593 -18.67 -3.71 7.74
CA PRO A 593 -19.39 -2.64 8.42
C PRO A 593 -19.67 -1.47 7.47
N THR A 594 -20.86 -0.89 7.59
CA THR A 594 -21.26 0.32 6.85
C THR A 594 -20.86 1.60 7.57
N ASP A 595 -20.59 1.51 8.88
CA ASP A 595 -19.96 2.54 9.69
C ASP A 595 -18.73 1.89 10.35
N PRO A 596 -17.48 2.35 10.09
CA PRO A 596 -16.29 1.72 10.64
C PRO A 596 -16.23 1.80 12.18
N ARG A 597 -17.00 2.68 12.81
CA ARG A 597 -17.06 2.83 14.28
C ARG A 597 -17.82 1.70 14.97
N ASP A 598 -18.58 0.88 14.23
CA ASP A 598 -19.22 -0.33 14.72
C ASP A 598 -18.20 -1.34 15.33
N SER A 599 -16.90 -1.20 15.03
CA SER A 599 -15.86 -2.08 15.58
C SER A 599 -15.61 -1.89 17.08
N ALA A 600 -15.89 -0.71 17.63
CA ALA A 600 -15.37 -0.32 18.94
C ALA A 600 -15.84 -1.25 20.09
N GLY A 601 -14.90 -1.96 20.71
CA GLY A 601 -15.15 -2.89 21.81
C GLY A 601 -15.63 -4.29 21.39
N VAL A 602 -15.56 -4.64 20.10
CA VAL A 602 -15.87 -6.00 19.62
C VAL A 602 -14.95 -7.04 20.26
N CYS A 603 -13.66 -6.76 20.44
CA CYS A 603 -12.74 -7.64 21.16
C CYS A 603 -13.15 -7.85 22.63
N ALA A 604 -13.61 -6.79 23.31
CA ALA A 604 -14.16 -6.90 24.66
C ALA A 604 -15.44 -7.75 24.71
N SER A 605 -16.31 -7.64 23.70
CA SER A 605 -17.52 -8.47 23.57
C SER A 605 -17.21 -9.96 23.38
N LEU A 606 -16.04 -10.28 22.83
CA LEU A 606 -15.52 -11.64 22.65
C LEU A 606 -14.80 -12.18 23.90
N ASN A 607 -14.82 -11.44 25.02
CA ASN A 607 -14.13 -11.74 26.29
C ASN A 607 -12.59 -11.68 26.19
N ILE A 608 -12.07 -10.88 25.26
CA ILE A 608 -10.64 -10.59 25.11
C ILE A 608 -10.36 -9.20 25.71
N SER A 609 -9.13 -8.97 26.19
CA SER A 609 -8.72 -7.65 26.69
C SER A 609 -8.97 -6.56 25.64
N ASP A 610 -9.53 -5.44 26.08
CA ASP A 610 -9.77 -4.25 25.24
C ASP A 610 -8.43 -3.73 24.66
N PRO A 611 -8.27 -3.69 23.32
CA PRO A 611 -7.07 -3.18 22.65
C PRO A 611 -7.03 -1.64 22.58
N THR A 612 -8.05 -0.93 23.10
CA THR A 612 -8.19 0.52 22.93
C THR A 612 -7.12 1.30 23.68
N PHE A 613 -6.26 1.99 22.93
CA PHE A 613 -5.40 3.02 23.49
C PHE A 613 -6.26 4.18 24.02
N THR A 614 -6.15 4.44 25.32
CA THR A 614 -6.90 5.46 26.08
C THR A 614 -6.00 6.56 26.66
N GLY A 615 -4.70 6.53 26.33
CA GLY A 615 -3.74 7.52 26.79
C GLY A 615 -3.79 8.83 26.03
N THR A 616 -2.83 9.71 26.31
CA THR A 616 -2.48 10.84 25.44
C THR A 616 -0.99 10.77 25.20
N TYR A 617 -0.57 10.90 23.94
CA TYR A 617 0.83 10.78 23.58
C TYR A 617 1.67 11.90 24.21
N SER A 618 2.87 11.54 24.66
CA SER A 618 3.89 12.51 25.07
C SER A 618 4.43 13.27 23.85
N ALA A 619 4.95 14.49 24.04
CA ALA A 619 5.50 15.29 22.94
C ALA A 619 6.56 14.54 22.10
N TRP A 620 7.41 13.72 22.72
CA TRP A 620 8.41 12.91 22.02
C TRP A 620 7.82 11.79 21.14
N GLN A 621 6.60 11.33 21.42
CA GLN A 621 5.89 10.31 20.63
C GLN A 621 5.20 10.90 19.38
N THR A 622 5.08 12.23 19.30
CA THR A 622 4.38 12.95 18.23
C THR A 622 5.23 14.03 17.57
N GLY A 623 6.45 14.30 18.03
CA GLY A 623 7.29 15.41 17.54
C GLY A 623 6.87 16.80 18.05
N GLY A 624 5.98 16.86 19.05
CA GLY A 624 5.52 18.10 19.67
C GLY A 624 6.62 18.87 20.42
N ALA A 625 6.28 20.07 20.90
CA ALA A 625 7.22 20.97 21.56
C ALA A 625 8.00 20.27 22.71
N GLY A 626 9.33 20.24 22.58
CA GLY A 626 10.23 19.58 23.56
C GLY A 626 10.51 18.10 23.30
N ALA A 627 10.07 17.53 22.16
CA ALA A 627 10.39 16.16 21.75
C ALA A 627 11.90 15.83 21.71
N GLY A 628 12.74 16.83 21.41
CA GLY A 628 14.18 16.64 21.20
C GLY A 628 14.52 16.17 19.79
N THR A 629 15.65 15.47 19.66
CA THR A 629 16.14 14.85 18.42
C THR A 629 16.51 13.39 18.67
N ILE A 630 16.89 12.65 17.63
CA ILE A 630 17.48 11.31 17.78
C ILE A 630 18.66 11.36 18.78
N VAL A 631 18.71 10.37 19.67
CA VAL A 631 19.72 10.30 20.75
C VAL A 631 21.12 10.10 20.18
N ALA A 632 22.11 10.81 20.73
CA ALA A 632 23.46 10.88 20.17
C ALA A 632 24.13 9.50 19.99
N SER A 633 23.88 8.54 20.90
CA SER A 633 24.40 7.17 20.79
C SER A 633 23.87 6.40 19.58
N SER A 634 22.63 6.66 19.14
CA SER A 634 22.09 6.07 17.91
C SER A 634 22.70 6.71 16.66
N VAL A 635 23.03 8.00 16.71
CA VAL A 635 23.76 8.69 15.63
C VAL A 635 25.21 8.19 15.56
N GLU A 636 25.87 7.98 16.71
CA GLU A 636 27.21 7.41 16.80
C GLU A 636 27.26 5.96 16.29
N GLN A 637 26.26 5.13 16.61
CA GLN A 637 26.20 3.73 16.20
C GLN A 637 25.80 3.54 14.73
N PHE A 638 24.82 4.28 14.22
CA PHE A 638 24.20 4.03 12.90
C PHE A 638 24.44 5.13 11.87
N GLY A 639 24.88 6.32 12.26
CA GLY A 639 25.03 7.50 11.38
C GLY A 639 26.24 7.48 10.44
N THR A 640 26.89 6.33 10.26
CA THR A 640 27.91 6.14 9.22
C THR A 640 27.24 5.62 7.96
N TRP A 641 27.27 6.43 6.89
CA TRP A 641 26.71 6.08 5.58
C TRP A 641 27.84 5.98 4.53
N PRO A 642 27.88 4.94 3.67
CA PRO A 642 27.07 3.71 3.73
C PRO A 642 27.40 2.83 4.96
N PRO A 643 26.56 1.83 5.29
CA PRO A 643 26.77 0.96 6.44
C PRO A 643 28.10 0.20 6.34
N ALA A 644 28.80 0.05 7.47
CA ALA A 644 30.14 -0.57 7.52
C ALA A 644 30.16 -2.07 7.14
N THR A 645 29.00 -2.72 7.08
CA THR A 645 28.80 -4.10 6.59
C THR A 645 27.52 -4.17 5.77
N ILE A 646 27.50 -5.01 4.75
CA ILE A 646 26.33 -5.27 3.89
C ILE A 646 26.11 -6.78 3.82
N SER A 647 24.85 -7.20 3.92
CA SER A 647 24.46 -8.62 3.85
C SER A 647 24.84 -9.22 2.50
N ASN A 648 25.22 -10.50 2.50
CA ASN A 648 25.73 -11.22 1.31
C ASN A 648 26.96 -10.59 0.61
N VAL A 649 27.73 -9.72 1.29
CA VAL A 649 29.03 -9.21 0.81
C VAL A 649 30.16 -9.71 1.71
N ALA A 650 31.20 -10.31 1.12
CA ALA A 650 32.38 -10.77 1.87
C ALA A 650 33.18 -9.56 2.40
N PRO A 651 33.74 -9.60 3.63
CA PRO A 651 34.43 -8.44 4.22
C PRO A 651 35.57 -7.85 3.38
N ALA A 652 36.27 -8.67 2.59
CA ALA A 652 37.33 -8.23 1.68
C ALA A 652 36.83 -7.46 0.44
N LEU A 653 35.51 -7.45 0.19
CA LEU A 653 34.86 -6.74 -0.92
C LEU A 653 34.12 -5.47 -0.48
N LEU A 654 33.96 -5.21 0.82
CA LEU A 654 33.25 -4.04 1.34
C LEU A 654 33.89 -2.71 0.89
N THR A 655 35.21 -2.69 0.69
CA THR A 655 35.95 -1.53 0.18
C THR A 655 35.84 -1.33 -1.33
N VAL A 656 35.30 -2.30 -2.08
CA VAL A 656 35.15 -2.29 -3.54
C VAL A 656 33.70 -2.60 -3.98
N MET A 657 32.73 -2.27 -3.13
CA MET A 657 31.31 -2.38 -3.50
C MET A 657 30.95 -1.39 -4.62
N ALA A 658 29.93 -1.73 -5.40
CA ALA A 658 29.42 -0.82 -6.41
C ALA A 658 28.80 0.42 -5.74
N THR A 659 29.21 1.60 -6.20
CA THR A 659 28.62 2.89 -5.81
C THR A 659 28.33 3.75 -7.04
N TYR A 660 27.44 4.70 -6.89
CA TYR A 660 27.15 5.74 -7.87
C TYR A 660 27.73 7.10 -7.43
N THR A 661 27.92 8.00 -8.40
CA THR A 661 28.52 9.33 -8.20
C THR A 661 27.50 10.45 -8.37
N PRO A 662 27.44 11.45 -7.46
CA PRO A 662 26.49 12.56 -7.53
C PRO A 662 26.94 13.60 -8.58
N THR A 663 26.72 13.29 -9.86
CA THR A 663 27.08 14.17 -10.99
C THR A 663 25.96 14.34 -12.02
N SER A 664 24.79 13.71 -11.80
CA SER A 664 23.62 13.89 -12.66
C SER A 664 22.81 15.13 -12.26
N THR A 665 22.02 15.65 -13.22
CA THR A 665 20.95 16.60 -12.90
C THR A 665 19.83 15.86 -12.18
N ILE A 666 19.30 16.45 -11.11
CA ILE A 666 18.20 15.84 -10.36
C ILE A 666 16.86 16.00 -11.10
N SER A 667 16.05 14.94 -11.11
CA SER A 667 14.66 14.99 -11.58
C SER A 667 13.81 15.79 -10.60
N THR A 668 12.94 16.67 -11.09
CA THR A 668 11.93 17.35 -10.30
C THR A 668 10.53 16.83 -10.65
N LEU A 669 9.69 16.60 -9.64
CA LEU A 669 8.27 16.30 -9.84
C LEU A 669 7.49 17.60 -10.00
N SER A 670 6.39 17.60 -10.75
CA SER A 670 5.62 18.82 -11.05
C SER A 670 4.14 18.65 -10.82
N TYR A 671 3.45 19.74 -10.46
CA TYR A 671 1.99 19.77 -10.52
C TYR A 671 1.55 19.69 -11.97
N THR A 672 0.64 18.76 -12.25
CA THR A 672 -0.04 18.65 -13.54
C THR A 672 -1.51 18.98 -13.32
N THR A 673 -2.05 19.91 -14.12
CA THR A 673 -3.49 20.20 -14.11
C THR A 673 -4.24 18.94 -14.55
N PRO A 674 -5.27 18.46 -13.83
CA PRO A 674 -6.02 17.27 -14.21
C PRO A 674 -6.65 17.36 -15.61
N SER A 675 -5.95 16.80 -16.61
CA SER A 675 -6.37 16.77 -18.01
C SER A 675 -6.90 15.39 -18.38
N ILE A 676 -8.08 15.34 -19.01
CA ILE A 676 -8.54 14.14 -19.71
C ILE A 676 -7.61 13.85 -20.90
N SER A 677 -7.46 12.57 -21.26
CA SER A 677 -6.90 12.17 -22.55
C SER A 677 -7.76 12.72 -23.71
N SER A 678 -7.15 12.88 -24.88
CA SER A 678 -7.75 13.64 -25.99
C SER A 678 -8.99 12.96 -26.59
N GLY A 679 -10.17 13.52 -26.34
CA GLY A 679 -11.43 13.07 -26.95
C GLY A 679 -12.69 13.75 -26.40
N VAL A 680 -12.67 14.20 -25.15
CA VAL A 680 -13.82 14.81 -24.47
C VAL A 680 -13.73 16.35 -24.48
N THR A 681 -14.85 17.04 -24.71
CA THR A 681 -14.93 18.51 -24.78
C THR A 681 -15.20 19.13 -23.40
N ALA A 682 -14.16 19.17 -22.56
CA ALA A 682 -14.22 19.73 -21.20
C ALA A 682 -14.45 21.26 -21.19
N ALA A 683 -15.70 21.67 -20.99
CA ALA A 683 -16.12 23.08 -21.07
C ALA A 683 -16.21 23.81 -19.72
N VAL A 684 -15.92 23.15 -18.59
CA VAL A 684 -16.27 23.65 -17.23
C VAL A 684 -15.13 23.63 -16.20
N ILE A 685 -14.21 22.66 -16.24
CA ILE A 685 -13.24 22.40 -15.14
C ILE A 685 -11.78 22.42 -15.65
N THR A 686 -11.47 23.28 -16.64
CA THR A 686 -10.15 23.39 -17.28
C THR A 686 -9.46 24.74 -17.04
N ALA A 687 -9.97 25.54 -16.09
CA ALA A 687 -9.27 26.74 -15.64
C ALA A 687 -7.93 26.35 -14.98
N SER A 688 -6.82 26.95 -15.42
CA SER A 688 -5.54 26.82 -14.72
C SER A 688 -5.63 27.47 -13.33
N PRO A 689 -5.01 26.89 -12.28
CA PRO A 689 -4.95 27.52 -10.97
C PRO A 689 -4.37 28.93 -11.05
N THR A 690 -4.99 29.87 -10.33
CA THR A 690 -4.52 31.27 -10.20
C THR A 690 -3.69 31.50 -8.94
N VAL A 691 -3.57 30.46 -8.11
CA VAL A 691 -2.71 30.39 -6.91
C VAL A 691 -1.40 29.66 -7.25
N SER A 692 -0.45 29.66 -6.32
CA SER A 692 0.73 28.79 -6.40
C SER A 692 0.31 27.31 -6.44
N VAL A 693 1.06 26.49 -7.18
CA VAL A 693 0.87 25.04 -7.32
C VAL A 693 2.13 24.26 -6.89
N GLY A 694 3.02 24.92 -6.15
CA GLY A 694 4.40 24.53 -5.98
C GLY A 694 5.25 24.73 -7.24
N ASN A 695 6.57 24.67 -7.07
CA ASN A 695 7.56 24.48 -8.14
C ASN A 695 8.03 23.01 -8.23
N GLY A 696 7.68 22.18 -7.24
CA GLY A 696 8.15 20.81 -7.08
C GLY A 696 9.31 20.64 -6.10
N TRP A 697 9.76 21.71 -5.43
CA TRP A 697 11.00 21.73 -4.64
C TRP A 697 10.88 22.68 -3.43
N LYS A 698 10.84 22.11 -2.23
CA LYS A 698 10.68 22.79 -0.94
C LYS A 698 11.96 23.51 -0.51
N ASP A 699 13.12 22.84 -0.52
CA ASP A 699 14.38 23.48 -0.16
C ASP A 699 15.08 24.07 -1.38
N SER A 700 14.77 25.34 -1.66
CA SER A 700 15.45 26.14 -2.69
C SER A 700 16.96 26.31 -2.50
N SER A 701 17.54 25.91 -1.36
CA SER A 701 18.98 25.89 -1.12
C SER A 701 19.66 24.55 -1.44
N ASP A 702 18.90 23.45 -1.59
CA ASP A 702 19.44 22.16 -1.99
C ASP A 702 19.73 22.11 -3.50
N THR A 703 20.99 22.38 -3.84
CA THR A 703 21.51 22.27 -5.22
C THR A 703 22.28 20.97 -5.46
N SER A 704 22.06 19.91 -4.66
CA SER A 704 22.89 18.71 -4.71
C SER A 704 22.56 17.84 -5.93
N SER A 705 23.58 17.43 -6.69
CA SER A 705 23.42 16.55 -7.85
C SER A 705 22.79 15.19 -7.49
N ALA A 706 22.08 14.58 -8.44
CA ALA A 706 21.61 13.21 -8.33
C ALA A 706 22.70 12.20 -8.71
N VAL A 707 22.56 10.96 -8.23
CA VAL A 707 23.53 9.87 -8.48
C VAL A 707 23.40 9.29 -9.88
N THR A 708 24.52 8.85 -10.44
CA THR A 708 24.61 8.15 -11.73
C THR A 708 25.73 7.12 -11.73
N ALA A 709 25.67 6.16 -12.66
CA ALA A 709 26.79 5.26 -12.97
C ALA A 709 28.09 6.06 -13.19
N VAL A 710 29.18 5.60 -12.56
CA VAL A 710 30.53 6.16 -12.73
C VAL A 710 30.99 5.94 -14.17
N ALA A 711 31.46 7.00 -14.83
CA ALA A 711 31.87 6.95 -16.23
C ALA A 711 33.03 5.95 -16.44
N GLY A 712 32.82 4.96 -17.31
CA GLY A 712 33.79 3.90 -17.59
C GLY A 712 33.72 2.67 -16.67
N CYS A 713 32.83 2.66 -15.66
CA CYS A 713 32.59 1.48 -14.84
C CYS A 713 31.59 0.51 -15.46
N THR A 714 31.86 -0.79 -15.31
CA THR A 714 30.90 -1.87 -15.58
C THR A 714 30.23 -2.29 -14.27
N TYR A 715 28.91 -2.18 -14.23
CA TYR A 715 28.07 -2.66 -13.15
C TYR A 715 27.44 -4.00 -13.56
N ILE A 716 27.21 -4.89 -12.59
CA ILE A 716 26.32 -6.05 -12.78
C ILE A 716 24.86 -5.64 -12.61
N ASP A 717 23.97 -6.48 -13.13
CA ASP A 717 22.52 -6.35 -12.96
C ASP A 717 22.14 -6.03 -11.50
N ALA A 718 21.63 -4.82 -11.30
CA ALA A 718 21.18 -4.31 -10.01
C ALA A 718 19.98 -5.10 -9.41
N TRP A 719 19.36 -5.99 -10.18
CA TRP A 719 18.13 -6.71 -9.83
C TRP A 719 18.29 -8.23 -9.68
N ASP A 720 19.47 -8.78 -9.96
CA ASP A 720 19.80 -10.21 -9.80
C ASP A 720 21.26 -10.47 -9.37
N ALA A 721 21.88 -9.53 -8.66
CA ALA A 721 23.32 -9.50 -8.37
C ALA A 721 23.86 -10.64 -7.50
N LEU A 722 23.04 -11.30 -6.65
CA LEU A 722 23.51 -12.27 -5.66
C LEU A 722 24.07 -13.57 -6.29
N THR A 723 23.64 -13.90 -7.51
CA THR A 723 24.11 -15.10 -8.23
C THR A 723 25.33 -14.84 -9.11
N LEU A 724 25.70 -13.57 -9.35
CA LEU A 724 26.75 -13.16 -10.28
C LEU A 724 28.16 -13.20 -9.66
N THR A 725 28.54 -14.38 -9.16
CA THR A 725 29.84 -14.68 -8.52
C THR A 725 31.10 -14.37 -9.35
N GLN A 726 30.95 -14.07 -10.64
CA GLN A 726 32.04 -13.78 -11.57
C GLN A 726 32.51 -12.32 -11.53
N PHE A 727 31.69 -11.39 -11.03
CA PHE A 727 32.01 -9.96 -10.95
C PHE A 727 32.41 -9.55 -9.53
N ALA A 728 33.50 -10.15 -9.03
CA ALA A 728 34.32 -9.44 -8.06
C ALA A 728 34.90 -8.20 -8.78
N GLN A 729 34.48 -6.99 -8.41
CA GLN A 729 35.06 -5.77 -8.99
C GLN A 729 36.55 -5.69 -8.63
N THR A 730 37.41 -5.97 -9.61
CA THR A 730 38.88 -5.99 -9.45
C THR A 730 39.50 -4.59 -9.44
N ALA A 731 38.70 -3.56 -9.71
CA ALA A 731 39.01 -2.15 -9.57
C ALA A 731 37.82 -1.42 -8.95
N LEU A 732 38.08 -0.36 -8.20
CA LEU A 732 37.09 0.45 -7.50
C LEU A 732 36.12 1.14 -8.48
N CYS A 733 34.82 0.85 -8.39
CA CYS A 733 33.77 1.75 -8.90
C CYS A 733 33.31 2.71 -7.79
N THR A 734 34.27 3.43 -7.21
CA THR A 734 34.07 4.58 -6.33
C THR A 734 34.24 5.86 -7.14
N GLY A 735 33.23 6.71 -7.17
CA GLY A 735 33.24 7.96 -7.95
C GLY A 735 34.04 9.09 -7.30
N SER A 736 35.37 8.96 -7.30
CA SER A 736 36.35 9.93 -6.76
C SER A 736 36.62 11.12 -7.67
#